data_AF-A0A1I0IRT3-F1
#
_entry.id   AF-A0A1I0IRT3-F1
#
_cell.length_a   1.000
_cell.length_b   1.000
_cell.length_c   1.000
_cell.angle_alpha   90.00
_cell.angle_beta   90.00
_cell.angle_gamma   90.00
#
_symmetry.space_group_name_H-M   'P 1'
#
loop_
_entity.id
_entity.type
_entity.pdbx_description
1 polymer ?
#
loop_
_entity_poly.entity_id
_entity_poly.type
_entity_poly.pdbx_seq_one_letter_code
_entity_poly.pdbx_strand_id
1 'polypeptide(L)'
;MLARAGAHGDMLPGNDTWPASLQALYEQVVAAPREAVLAARPQWAEQLGAWAQRASLDEREIARVATWSRLEAGPRSAGELAFLLSHCGELLWPYSEPPAQLLQRLLVRQGQLLQGLKAEGPDEALTPLTRQVSAELSKVVLRYLKRHPEALLSLVGGVGCTFDGRVLRFQGEVEVDLKVFLGPAKRLTGRLDQLRMLLPHLREGRYKLVGFIRERASKLPWRECRDILEEKLFQVVTAPDSQAELRGFLGCYAKGKGEARWCTRASLLLARNLEEGGPLAAVENLSELLVYFESPVQGLRGALQALVAGLSGAPDIGRHRRVADTCWEHLKPKEEPGLALVLLWVEECLFRLALRQGLEDVFERRNRARERVSGLPVAEVLCWLAEECADLWPRFETERRPGADALAAWRKEVTRRAVKKPVLRKAAMEFFLWCAPDAAASEAELVTLSLVKTSTDRRLLRRLGDHPSTRVRFRVRAIHAWLEAGAEQATGGHTPATLTGALRHLRASGAMTLGGGRTWLRDRDLEELLLGAFSRVERDFSARYPQHCREEEAALVTRLLEDLRHEFESIRSDLGLLLTQGQPVPLALDLRFRRGPEPVENAQAPGRSGVELMFVLSVEVDGFLRTKRAVLVRARKLEPWGEGQWAPNLRMGREQVDGLLARSEAAYCLFLVPPALRAECWMVPARLVRGLMEAQGSLSSVSREGAQRVARSLSQWLTYDLLGLWSGDDRPEVLARSERSEEEVPDFVVEISVRKSGK
;
A
#
# COMPACT_ATOMS: atom_id res chain seq x y z
N MET A 1 -43.58 -11.91 27.74
CA MET A 1 -44.76 -11.15 27.31
C MET A 1 -44.60 -10.84 25.83
N LEU A 2 -45.49 -11.42 25.02
CA LEU A 2 -45.98 -11.06 23.66
C LEU A 2 -45.08 -10.15 22.79
N ALA A 3 -44.71 -10.47 21.54
CA ALA A 3 -45.46 -11.21 20.51
C ALA A 3 -44.55 -11.89 19.47
N ARG A 4 -45.07 -12.99 18.92
CA ARG A 4 -44.55 -13.81 17.81
C ARG A 4 -44.87 -13.20 16.44
N ALA A 5 -44.11 -13.68 15.45
CA ALA A 5 -44.52 -14.10 14.10
C ALA A 5 -44.05 -13.24 12.92
N GLY A 6 -43.30 -13.90 12.04
CA GLY A 6 -42.93 -13.51 10.67
C GLY A 6 -42.37 -14.73 9.95
N ALA A 7 -43.11 -15.84 10.02
CA ALA A 7 -42.83 -17.09 9.32
C ALA A 7 -43.16 -16.95 7.82
N HIS A 8 -42.54 -17.81 7.01
CA HIS A 8 -42.86 -18.09 5.62
C HIS A 8 -44.31 -17.81 5.25
N GLY A 9 -44.51 -16.98 4.22
CA GLY A 9 -45.79 -16.85 3.54
C GLY A 9 -46.06 -18.11 2.74
N ASP A 10 -46.57 -19.15 3.41
CA ASP A 10 -47.29 -20.24 2.78
C ASP A 10 -48.45 -19.65 1.98
N MET A 11 -48.47 -19.91 0.66
CA MET A 11 -49.67 -19.74 -0.14
C MET A 11 -50.78 -20.58 0.49
N LEU A 12 -51.85 -19.94 0.95
CA LEU A 12 -53.04 -20.59 1.49
C LEU A 12 -53.53 -21.69 0.53
N PRO A 13 -53.57 -22.97 0.95
CA PRO A 13 -54.22 -24.02 0.17
C PRO A 13 -55.73 -23.90 0.40
N GLY A 14 -56.47 -23.37 -0.58
CA GLY A 14 -57.93 -23.28 -0.44
C GLY A 14 -58.63 -22.31 -1.39
N ASN A 15 -58.61 -22.61 -2.69
CA ASN A 15 -59.77 -22.57 -3.61
C ASN A 15 -59.27 -22.70 -5.06
N ASP A 16 -59.13 -23.93 -5.54
CA ASP A 16 -58.88 -24.23 -6.98
C ASP A 16 -60.12 -23.97 -7.86
N THR A 17 -61.18 -23.41 -7.29
CA THR A 17 -62.47 -23.19 -7.94
C THR A 17 -62.47 -21.88 -8.73
N TRP A 18 -62.96 -21.92 -9.97
CA TRP A 18 -63.24 -20.69 -10.70
C TRP A 18 -64.31 -19.87 -9.98
N PRO A 19 -64.38 -18.54 -10.22
CA PRO A 19 -65.53 -17.76 -9.81
C PRO A 19 -66.82 -18.40 -10.35
N ALA A 20 -67.88 -18.41 -9.55
CA ALA A 20 -69.16 -19.02 -9.94
C ALA A 20 -69.68 -18.46 -11.28
N SER A 21 -69.42 -17.19 -11.56
CA SER A 21 -69.75 -16.49 -12.81
C SER A 21 -69.01 -17.02 -14.06
N LEU A 22 -67.86 -17.69 -13.89
CA LEU A 22 -67.00 -18.18 -14.97
C LEU A 22 -66.94 -19.71 -15.05
N GLN A 23 -67.42 -20.40 -14.01
CA GLN A 23 -67.44 -21.86 -13.90
C GLN A 23 -68.18 -22.54 -15.07
N ALA A 24 -69.36 -22.02 -15.47
CA ALA A 24 -70.15 -22.58 -16.56
C ALA A 24 -69.44 -22.51 -17.93
N LEU A 25 -68.72 -21.40 -18.20
CA LEU A 25 -67.89 -21.26 -19.40
C LEU A 25 -66.73 -22.27 -19.37
N TYR A 26 -66.08 -22.42 -18.22
CA TYR A 26 -64.97 -23.35 -18.08
C TYR A 26 -65.39 -24.82 -18.28
N GLU A 27 -66.55 -25.24 -17.75
CA GLU A 27 -67.07 -26.60 -17.96
C GLU A 27 -67.34 -26.88 -19.45
N GLN A 28 -67.87 -25.90 -20.18
CA GLN A 28 -68.05 -26.01 -21.64
C GLN A 28 -66.72 -26.16 -22.38
N VAL A 29 -65.67 -25.44 -21.95
CA VAL A 29 -64.32 -25.51 -22.54
C VAL A 29 -63.68 -26.88 -22.29
N VAL A 30 -63.80 -27.43 -21.08
CA VAL A 30 -63.21 -28.73 -20.72
C VAL A 30 -63.91 -29.88 -21.44
N ALA A 31 -65.23 -29.79 -21.62
CA ALA A 31 -66.04 -30.80 -22.31
C ALA A 31 -65.91 -30.76 -23.85
N ALA A 32 -65.26 -29.75 -24.42
CA ALA A 32 -65.17 -29.59 -25.87
C ALA A 32 -64.30 -30.68 -26.52
N PRO A 33 -64.82 -31.43 -27.51
CA PRO A 33 -64.03 -32.43 -28.23
C PRO A 33 -62.96 -31.74 -29.08
N ARG A 34 -61.82 -32.42 -29.26
CA ARG A 34 -60.62 -31.88 -29.93
C ARG A 34 -60.90 -31.21 -31.28
N GLU A 35 -61.78 -31.80 -32.09
CA GLU A 35 -62.13 -31.31 -33.43
C GLU A 35 -62.93 -30.00 -33.41
N ALA A 36 -63.72 -29.77 -32.35
CA ALA A 36 -64.55 -28.58 -32.18
C ALA A 36 -63.80 -27.40 -31.54
N VAL A 37 -62.62 -27.64 -30.94
CA VAL A 37 -61.85 -26.62 -30.21
C VAL A 37 -61.58 -25.40 -31.08
N LEU A 38 -61.13 -25.58 -32.33
CA LEU A 38 -60.75 -24.46 -33.19
C LEU A 38 -61.94 -23.56 -33.59
N ALA A 39 -63.13 -24.15 -33.75
CA ALA A 39 -64.36 -23.47 -34.13
C ALA A 39 -65.05 -22.78 -32.95
N ALA A 40 -64.92 -23.31 -31.73
CA ALA A 40 -65.56 -22.76 -30.53
C ALA A 40 -64.84 -21.52 -29.94
N ARG A 41 -63.57 -21.27 -30.31
CA ARG A 41 -62.75 -20.15 -29.76
C ARG A 41 -63.41 -18.77 -29.83
N PRO A 42 -64.06 -18.34 -30.93
CA PRO A 42 -64.66 -17.01 -31.00
C PRO A 42 -65.77 -16.82 -29.97
N GLN A 43 -66.58 -17.86 -29.76
CA GLN A 43 -67.65 -17.87 -28.76
C GLN A 43 -67.10 -17.77 -27.33
N TRP A 44 -66.04 -18.52 -27.03
CA TRP A 44 -65.36 -18.43 -25.73
C TRP A 44 -64.79 -17.02 -25.47
N ALA A 45 -64.22 -16.39 -26.51
CA ALA A 45 -63.67 -15.04 -26.40
C ALA A 45 -64.75 -13.98 -26.10
N GLU A 46 -65.92 -14.09 -26.74
CA GLU A 46 -67.05 -13.18 -26.51
C GLU A 46 -67.60 -13.32 -25.08
N GLN A 47 -67.82 -14.56 -24.63
CA GLN A 47 -68.32 -14.86 -23.28
C GLN A 47 -67.34 -14.41 -22.20
N LEU A 48 -66.04 -14.66 -22.39
CA LEU A 48 -65.01 -14.19 -21.47
C LEU A 48 -64.90 -12.65 -21.47
N GLY A 49 -65.00 -12.01 -22.63
CA GLY A 49 -64.99 -10.55 -22.73
C GLY A 49 -66.15 -9.90 -21.99
N ALA A 50 -67.36 -10.46 -22.12
CA ALA A 50 -68.54 -10.02 -21.38
C ALA A 50 -68.40 -10.22 -19.87
N TRP A 51 -67.81 -11.33 -19.44
CA TRP A 51 -67.47 -11.57 -18.03
C TRP A 51 -66.46 -10.53 -17.53
N ALA A 52 -65.36 -10.33 -18.24
CA ALA A 52 -64.30 -9.40 -17.84
C ALA A 52 -64.86 -7.99 -17.61
N GLN A 53 -65.75 -7.49 -18.47
CA GLN A 53 -66.37 -6.16 -18.29
C GLN A 53 -67.21 -6.01 -17.02
N ARG A 54 -67.75 -7.11 -16.48
CA ARG A 54 -68.66 -7.12 -15.31
C ARG A 54 -68.01 -7.62 -14.02
N ALA A 55 -66.91 -8.36 -14.13
CA ALA A 55 -66.27 -9.02 -13.01
C ALA A 55 -65.64 -8.02 -12.02
N SER A 56 -65.88 -8.26 -10.74
CA SER A 56 -65.25 -7.55 -9.62
C SER A 56 -63.75 -7.85 -9.51
N LEU A 57 -63.03 -7.02 -8.75
CA LEU A 57 -61.59 -7.20 -8.54
C LEU A 57 -61.28 -8.51 -7.80
N ASP A 58 -62.14 -8.91 -6.85
CA ASP A 58 -62.04 -10.16 -6.09
C ASP A 58 -62.28 -11.38 -6.99
N GLU A 59 -63.32 -11.35 -7.84
CA GLU A 59 -63.58 -12.42 -8.80
C GLU A 59 -62.41 -12.59 -9.79
N ARG A 60 -61.79 -11.48 -10.20
CA ARG A 60 -60.62 -11.53 -11.08
C ARG A 60 -59.38 -12.07 -10.38
N GLU A 61 -59.17 -11.77 -9.09
CA GLU A 61 -58.09 -12.40 -8.31
C GLU A 61 -58.31 -13.91 -8.12
N ILE A 62 -59.54 -14.35 -7.84
CA ILE A 62 -59.88 -15.78 -7.77
C ILE A 62 -59.63 -16.45 -9.13
N ALA A 63 -60.05 -15.83 -10.23
CA ALA A 63 -59.79 -16.32 -11.58
C ALA A 63 -58.29 -16.42 -11.88
N ARG A 64 -57.47 -15.46 -11.43
CA ARG A 64 -56.02 -15.48 -11.58
C ARG A 64 -55.38 -16.66 -10.85
N VAL A 65 -55.75 -16.89 -9.59
CA VAL A 65 -55.24 -18.02 -8.78
C VAL A 65 -55.65 -19.35 -9.40
N ALA A 66 -56.92 -19.48 -9.80
CA ALA A 66 -57.44 -20.66 -10.49
C ALA A 66 -56.74 -20.94 -11.83
N THR A 67 -56.41 -19.88 -12.57
CA THR A 67 -55.64 -19.96 -13.83
C THR A 67 -54.21 -20.45 -13.57
N TRP A 68 -53.54 -19.92 -12.55
CA TRP A 68 -52.18 -20.35 -12.19
C TRP A 68 -52.12 -21.81 -11.77
N SER A 69 -53.01 -22.23 -10.86
CA SER A 69 -53.12 -23.62 -10.42
C SER A 69 -53.28 -24.57 -11.63
N ARG A 70 -54.08 -24.19 -12.63
CA ARG A 70 -54.30 -25.00 -13.84
C ARG A 70 -53.14 -24.98 -14.83
N LEU A 71 -52.44 -23.86 -14.97
CA LEU A 71 -51.22 -23.77 -15.77
C LEU A 71 -50.06 -24.56 -15.13
N GLU A 72 -50.06 -24.73 -13.81
CA GLU A 72 -49.04 -25.50 -13.07
C GLU A 72 -49.36 -27.01 -12.99
N ALA A 73 -50.63 -27.41 -12.83
CA ALA A 73 -51.00 -28.79 -12.55
C ALA A 73 -51.32 -29.67 -13.79
N GLY A 74 -50.64 -30.83 -13.89
CA GLY A 74 -51.08 -32.03 -14.62
C GLY A 74 -51.23 -31.97 -16.15
N PRO A 75 -51.57 -33.10 -16.80
CA PRO A 75 -52.01 -33.13 -18.19
C PRO A 75 -53.40 -32.49 -18.32
N ARG A 76 -53.61 -31.70 -19.37
CA ARG A 76 -54.83 -30.92 -19.61
C ARG A 76 -55.35 -31.16 -21.03
N SER A 77 -56.65 -30.98 -21.25
CA SER A 77 -57.24 -31.15 -22.58
C SER A 77 -56.76 -30.05 -23.53
N ALA A 78 -56.77 -30.34 -24.84
CA ALA A 78 -56.39 -29.34 -25.85
C ALA A 78 -57.34 -28.13 -25.83
N GLY A 79 -58.62 -28.33 -25.53
CA GLY A 79 -59.61 -27.26 -25.36
C GLY A 79 -59.28 -26.34 -24.19
N GLU A 80 -58.95 -26.93 -23.03
CA GLU A 80 -58.56 -26.18 -21.84
C GLU A 80 -57.28 -25.37 -22.06
N LEU A 81 -56.23 -25.97 -22.63
CA LEU A 81 -54.99 -25.25 -22.93
C LEU A 81 -55.20 -24.15 -23.99
N ALA A 82 -56.04 -24.38 -25.01
CA ALA A 82 -56.36 -23.36 -26.01
C ALA A 82 -57.05 -22.15 -25.38
N PHE A 83 -58.01 -22.39 -24.48
CA PHE A 83 -58.70 -21.33 -23.75
C PHE A 83 -57.76 -20.56 -22.83
N LEU A 84 -57.02 -21.27 -21.96
CA LEU A 84 -56.09 -20.66 -21.00
C LEU A 84 -55.01 -19.82 -21.69
N LEU A 85 -54.40 -20.31 -22.77
CA LEU A 85 -53.31 -19.61 -23.45
C LEU A 85 -53.80 -18.49 -24.36
N SER A 86 -54.95 -18.66 -25.03
CA SER A 86 -55.51 -17.62 -25.93
C SER A 86 -56.17 -16.47 -25.17
N HIS A 87 -56.36 -16.60 -23.86
CA HIS A 87 -57.01 -15.60 -23.03
C HIS A 87 -56.26 -15.31 -21.72
N CYS A 88 -55.01 -15.77 -21.61
CA CYS A 88 -54.16 -15.53 -20.45
C CYS A 88 -54.00 -14.04 -20.12
N GLY A 89 -54.10 -13.16 -21.13
CA GLY A 89 -54.18 -11.72 -20.94
C GLY A 89 -55.25 -11.32 -19.93
N GLU A 90 -56.51 -11.69 -20.15
CA GLU A 90 -57.60 -11.26 -19.28
C GLU A 90 -57.68 -12.10 -17.99
N LEU A 91 -57.34 -13.39 -18.06
CA LEU A 91 -57.39 -14.31 -16.92
C LEU A 91 -56.31 -14.04 -15.86
N LEU A 92 -55.16 -13.47 -16.24
CA LEU A 92 -54.06 -13.18 -15.31
C LEU A 92 -54.09 -11.76 -14.74
N TRP A 93 -55.04 -10.93 -15.16
CA TRP A 93 -55.26 -9.61 -14.57
C TRP A 93 -55.71 -9.77 -13.10
N PRO A 94 -55.21 -8.98 -12.12
CA PRO A 94 -54.55 -7.67 -12.26
C PRO A 94 -53.01 -7.69 -12.36
N TYR A 95 -52.36 -8.84 -12.51
CA TYR A 95 -50.89 -8.96 -12.52
C TYR A 95 -50.25 -8.51 -11.19
N SER A 96 -50.85 -8.89 -10.06
CA SER A 96 -50.44 -8.49 -8.71
C SER A 96 -48.99 -8.89 -8.40
N GLU A 97 -48.59 -10.13 -8.66
CA GLU A 97 -47.23 -10.64 -8.41
C GLU A 97 -46.60 -11.25 -9.68
N PRO A 98 -45.34 -10.91 -10.03
CA PRO A 98 -44.66 -11.47 -11.19
C PRO A 98 -44.14 -12.89 -10.92
N PRO A 99 -44.63 -13.92 -11.63
CA PRO A 99 -44.19 -15.29 -11.40
C PRO A 99 -42.83 -15.57 -12.05
N ALA A 100 -41.99 -16.36 -11.37
CA ALA A 100 -40.71 -16.78 -11.89
C ALA A 100 -40.85 -17.72 -13.09
N GLN A 101 -40.01 -17.52 -14.10
CA GLN A 101 -39.96 -18.28 -15.36
C GLN A 101 -41.31 -18.31 -16.11
N LEU A 102 -42.10 -17.24 -15.99
CA LEU A 102 -43.41 -17.08 -16.63
C LEU A 102 -43.41 -17.58 -18.08
N LEU A 103 -42.51 -17.03 -18.90
CA LEU A 103 -42.50 -17.28 -20.33
C LEU A 103 -42.14 -18.73 -20.65
N GLN A 104 -41.18 -19.32 -19.93
CA GLN A 104 -40.82 -20.72 -20.10
C GLN A 104 -42.01 -21.64 -19.79
N ARG A 105 -42.73 -21.40 -18.70
CA ARG A 105 -43.92 -22.18 -18.32
C ARG A 105 -45.01 -22.11 -19.39
N LEU A 106 -45.29 -20.90 -19.89
CA LEU A 106 -46.31 -20.70 -20.91
C LEU A 106 -45.91 -21.32 -22.27
N LEU A 107 -44.64 -21.24 -22.66
CA LEU A 107 -44.12 -21.88 -23.88
C LEU A 107 -44.20 -23.41 -23.81
N VAL A 108 -43.93 -24.01 -22.64
CA VAL A 108 -44.12 -25.46 -22.43
C VAL A 108 -45.58 -25.86 -22.62
N ARG A 109 -46.52 -25.08 -22.08
CA ARG A 109 -47.96 -25.34 -22.27
C ARG A 109 -48.41 -25.11 -23.71
N GLN A 110 -47.84 -24.13 -24.42
CA GLN A 110 -48.07 -23.94 -25.85
C GLN A 110 -47.58 -25.16 -26.64
N GLY A 111 -46.42 -25.73 -26.31
CA GLY A 111 -45.92 -26.97 -26.90
C GLY A 111 -46.87 -28.15 -26.69
N GLN A 112 -47.39 -28.32 -25.46
CA GLN A 112 -48.39 -29.35 -25.14
C GLN A 112 -49.70 -29.17 -25.91
N LEU A 113 -50.17 -27.92 -26.05
CA LEU A 113 -51.35 -27.60 -26.87
C LEU A 113 -51.13 -28.02 -28.33
N LEU A 114 -49.98 -27.66 -28.91
CA LEU A 114 -49.67 -28.00 -30.30
C LEU A 114 -49.53 -29.52 -30.49
N GLN A 115 -48.88 -30.22 -29.56
CA GLN A 115 -48.82 -31.70 -29.58
C GLN A 115 -50.21 -32.33 -29.44
N GLY A 116 -51.04 -31.81 -28.54
CA GLY A 116 -52.41 -32.29 -28.31
C GLY A 116 -53.37 -32.01 -29.46
N LEU A 117 -53.06 -31.04 -30.32
CA LEU A 117 -53.82 -30.72 -31.53
C LEU A 117 -53.24 -31.34 -32.81
N LYS A 118 -51.97 -31.76 -32.84
CA LYS A 118 -51.37 -32.50 -33.97
C LYS A 118 -51.93 -33.91 -34.14
N ALA A 119 -52.76 -34.12 -35.16
CA ALA A 119 -53.18 -35.40 -35.72
C ALA A 119 -53.21 -35.22 -37.25
N GLU A 120 -52.74 -36.22 -38.01
CA GLU A 120 -52.48 -36.39 -39.47
C GLU A 120 -53.05 -35.39 -40.52
N GLY A 121 -53.20 -34.11 -40.22
CA GLY A 121 -53.69 -33.04 -41.08
C GLY A 121 -52.71 -31.87 -41.14
N PRO A 122 -52.83 -31.00 -42.17
CA PRO A 122 -51.80 -30.03 -42.54
C PRO A 122 -51.56 -28.96 -41.45
N ASP A 123 -50.29 -28.66 -41.19
CA ASP A 123 -49.79 -27.66 -40.21
C ASP A 123 -50.37 -26.23 -40.45
N GLU A 124 -50.95 -25.96 -41.62
CA GLU A 124 -51.54 -24.67 -41.99
C GLU A 124 -52.71 -24.25 -41.07
N ALA A 125 -53.54 -25.19 -40.60
CA ALA A 125 -54.70 -24.89 -39.77
C ALA A 125 -54.33 -24.42 -38.34
N LEU A 126 -53.15 -24.78 -37.85
CA LEU A 126 -52.67 -24.44 -36.50
C LEU A 126 -51.90 -23.11 -36.48
N THR A 127 -51.43 -22.63 -37.64
CA THR A 127 -50.65 -21.39 -37.75
C THR A 127 -51.38 -20.15 -37.18
N PRO A 128 -52.70 -19.93 -37.43
CA PRO A 128 -53.43 -18.80 -36.85
C PRO A 128 -53.55 -18.87 -35.33
N LEU A 129 -53.74 -20.09 -34.78
CA LEU A 129 -53.81 -20.31 -33.33
C LEU A 129 -52.45 -20.03 -32.68
N THR A 130 -51.36 -20.53 -33.27
CA THR A 130 -50.01 -20.27 -32.77
C THR A 130 -49.72 -18.77 -32.73
N ARG A 131 -50.04 -18.01 -33.79
CA ARG A 131 -49.88 -16.55 -33.82
C ARG A 131 -50.73 -15.84 -32.78
N GLN A 132 -51.98 -16.26 -32.60
CA GLN A 132 -52.88 -15.71 -31.59
C GLN A 132 -52.31 -15.91 -30.18
N VAL A 133 -51.90 -17.14 -29.85
CA VAL A 133 -51.31 -17.47 -28.56
C VAL A 133 -50.03 -16.67 -28.33
N SER A 134 -49.10 -16.65 -29.30
CA SER A 134 -47.85 -15.88 -29.18
C SER A 134 -48.09 -14.37 -28.97
N ALA A 135 -49.11 -13.81 -29.63
CA ALA A 135 -49.51 -12.41 -29.42
C ALA A 135 -50.05 -12.18 -28.00
N GLU A 136 -50.83 -13.11 -27.45
CA GLU A 136 -51.32 -13.04 -26.06
C GLU A 136 -50.20 -13.21 -25.04
N LEU A 137 -49.26 -14.14 -25.27
CA LEU A 137 -48.06 -14.27 -24.44
C LEU A 137 -47.24 -12.97 -24.42
N SER A 138 -47.06 -12.34 -25.58
CA SER A 138 -46.39 -11.04 -25.71
C SER A 138 -47.12 -9.95 -24.90
N LYS A 139 -48.46 -9.91 -24.97
CA LYS A 139 -49.27 -8.98 -24.19
C LYS A 139 -49.13 -9.22 -22.69
N VAL A 140 -49.17 -10.47 -22.23
CA VAL A 140 -49.04 -10.82 -20.81
C VAL A 140 -47.67 -10.39 -20.28
N VAL A 141 -46.58 -10.72 -20.97
CA VAL A 141 -45.22 -10.30 -20.58
C VAL A 141 -45.13 -8.78 -20.53
N LEU A 142 -45.62 -8.07 -21.55
CA LEU A 142 -45.62 -6.60 -21.57
C LEU A 142 -46.47 -5.99 -20.45
N ARG A 143 -47.62 -6.58 -20.11
CA ARG A 143 -48.49 -6.08 -19.02
C ARG A 143 -47.84 -6.30 -17.65
N TYR A 144 -47.20 -7.45 -17.42
CA TYR A 144 -46.37 -7.66 -16.22
C TYR A 144 -45.22 -6.67 -16.16
N LEU A 145 -44.48 -6.45 -17.25
CA LEU A 145 -43.37 -5.49 -17.28
C LEU A 145 -43.80 -4.02 -17.10
N LYS A 146 -45.02 -3.67 -17.49
CA LYS A 146 -45.58 -2.32 -17.23
C LYS A 146 -45.83 -2.10 -15.74
N ARG A 147 -46.28 -3.12 -15.02
CA ARG A 147 -46.59 -3.06 -13.58
C ARG A 147 -45.36 -3.31 -12.70
N HIS A 148 -44.51 -4.25 -13.11
CA HIS A 148 -43.29 -4.73 -12.44
C HIS A 148 -42.09 -4.64 -13.40
N PRO A 149 -41.57 -3.43 -13.67
CA PRO A 149 -40.50 -3.22 -14.65
C PRO A 149 -39.14 -3.80 -14.24
N GLU A 150 -39.00 -4.22 -12.99
CA GLU A 150 -37.82 -4.91 -12.43
C GLU A 150 -37.83 -6.43 -12.66
N ALA A 151 -38.92 -7.00 -13.17
CA ALA A 151 -39.12 -8.44 -13.23
C ALA A 151 -38.73 -9.09 -14.57
N LEU A 152 -38.12 -8.40 -15.54
CA LEU A 152 -37.84 -8.96 -16.87
C LEU A 152 -37.11 -10.30 -16.80
N LEU A 153 -36.00 -10.35 -16.05
CA LEU A 153 -35.22 -11.59 -15.88
C LEU A 153 -36.03 -12.70 -15.20
N SER A 154 -36.82 -12.35 -14.17
CA SER A 154 -37.69 -13.31 -13.49
C SER A 154 -38.71 -13.89 -14.47
N LEU A 155 -39.31 -13.06 -15.33
CA LEU A 155 -40.36 -13.47 -16.25
C LEU A 155 -39.84 -14.30 -17.44
N VAL A 156 -38.66 -13.95 -17.99
CA VAL A 156 -38.15 -14.55 -19.24
C VAL A 156 -36.92 -15.44 -19.07
N GLY A 157 -36.43 -15.61 -17.84
CA GLY A 157 -35.23 -16.38 -17.52
C GLY A 157 -35.24 -17.79 -18.15
N GLY A 158 -34.11 -18.19 -18.73
CA GLY A 158 -33.95 -19.51 -19.36
C GLY A 158 -34.46 -19.62 -20.80
N VAL A 159 -35.11 -18.60 -21.36
CA VAL A 159 -35.62 -18.62 -22.74
C VAL A 159 -34.67 -17.91 -23.69
N GLY A 160 -34.22 -18.60 -24.75
CA GLY A 160 -33.36 -18.01 -25.78
C GLY A 160 -34.06 -16.88 -26.54
N CYS A 161 -33.34 -15.77 -26.76
CA CYS A 161 -33.88 -14.59 -27.43
C CYS A 161 -33.01 -14.09 -28.59
N THR A 162 -33.63 -13.32 -29.49
CA THR A 162 -32.97 -12.58 -30.58
C THR A 162 -33.35 -11.10 -30.51
N PHE A 163 -32.49 -10.23 -31.02
CA PHE A 163 -32.71 -8.78 -31.03
C PHE A 163 -32.51 -8.19 -32.43
N ASP A 164 -33.57 -7.57 -32.96
CA ASP A 164 -33.58 -7.00 -34.31
C ASP A 164 -33.11 -5.53 -34.37
N GLY A 165 -33.09 -4.84 -33.22
CA GLY A 165 -32.78 -3.41 -33.06
C GLY A 165 -33.83 -2.64 -32.27
N ARG A 166 -35.05 -3.18 -32.13
CA ARG A 166 -36.16 -2.55 -31.39
C ARG A 166 -36.87 -3.53 -30.46
N VAL A 167 -37.02 -4.78 -30.88
CA VAL A 167 -37.84 -5.80 -30.23
C VAL A 167 -36.97 -6.97 -29.80
N LEU A 168 -37.16 -7.43 -28.56
CA LEU A 168 -36.66 -8.73 -28.12
C LEU A 168 -37.66 -9.81 -28.52
N ARG A 169 -37.21 -10.79 -29.31
CA ARG A 169 -38.01 -11.95 -29.71
C ARG A 169 -37.55 -13.18 -28.95
N PHE A 170 -38.45 -13.82 -28.22
CA PHE A 170 -38.19 -15.06 -27.51
C PHE A 170 -38.76 -16.23 -28.29
N GLN A 171 -37.93 -17.25 -28.54
CA GLN A 171 -38.25 -18.39 -29.43
C GLN A 171 -38.86 -18.00 -30.80
N GLY A 172 -38.52 -16.81 -31.32
CA GLY A 172 -38.95 -16.34 -32.65
C GLY A 172 -40.35 -15.72 -32.71
N GLU A 173 -41.21 -15.94 -31.72
CA GLU A 173 -42.65 -15.61 -31.81
C GLU A 173 -43.15 -14.64 -30.73
N VAL A 174 -42.55 -14.63 -29.53
CA VAL A 174 -43.00 -13.75 -28.43
C VAL A 174 -42.17 -12.46 -28.43
N GLU A 175 -42.84 -11.33 -28.57
CA GLU A 175 -42.22 -10.01 -28.80
C GLU A 175 -42.32 -9.09 -27.58
N VAL A 176 -41.20 -8.45 -27.22
CA VAL A 176 -41.14 -7.40 -26.20
C VAL A 176 -40.53 -6.13 -26.82
N ASP A 177 -41.36 -5.10 -27.03
CA ASP A 177 -40.89 -3.78 -27.52
C ASP A 177 -40.12 -3.04 -26.42
N LEU A 178 -38.82 -2.82 -26.65
CA LEU A 178 -37.94 -2.14 -25.69
C LEU A 178 -38.34 -0.69 -25.43
N LYS A 179 -39.01 -0.02 -26.37
CA LYS A 179 -39.53 1.35 -26.17
C LYS A 179 -40.58 1.36 -25.05
N VAL A 180 -41.45 0.35 -25.02
CA VAL A 180 -42.51 0.21 -24.02
C VAL A 180 -41.92 -0.20 -22.68
N PHE A 181 -40.97 -1.13 -22.67
CA PHE A 181 -40.30 -1.59 -21.46
C PHE A 181 -39.50 -0.45 -20.78
N LEU A 182 -38.68 0.28 -21.54
CA LEU A 182 -37.79 1.29 -20.98
C LEU A 182 -38.53 2.49 -20.36
N GLY A 183 -39.70 2.86 -20.89
CA GLY A 183 -40.57 3.89 -20.27
C GLY A 183 -39.87 5.24 -20.00
N PRO A 184 -40.38 6.06 -19.06
CA PRO A 184 -39.79 7.35 -18.72
C PRO A 184 -38.47 7.24 -17.92
N ALA A 185 -37.62 8.27 -18.03
CA ALA A 185 -36.19 8.22 -17.67
C ALA A 185 -35.85 7.88 -16.21
N LYS A 186 -36.75 8.09 -15.23
CA LYS A 186 -36.43 8.05 -13.79
C LYS A 186 -35.97 6.69 -13.23
N ARG A 187 -36.11 5.58 -13.97
CA ARG A 187 -35.68 4.22 -13.53
C ARG A 187 -34.97 3.42 -14.64
N LEU A 188 -34.34 4.11 -15.60
CA LEU A 188 -33.76 3.47 -16.77
C LEU A 188 -32.61 2.50 -16.40
N THR A 189 -31.82 2.81 -15.37
CA THR A 189 -30.60 2.07 -15.00
C THR A 189 -30.88 0.62 -14.63
N GLY A 190 -31.89 0.37 -13.78
CA GLY A 190 -32.28 -1.01 -13.40
C GLY A 190 -32.85 -1.82 -14.56
N ARG A 191 -33.48 -1.15 -15.54
CA ARG A 191 -34.04 -1.79 -16.74
C ARG A 191 -32.97 -2.13 -17.76
N LEU A 192 -32.02 -1.22 -17.99
CA LEU A 192 -30.86 -1.46 -18.84
C LEU A 192 -29.98 -2.58 -18.30
N ASP A 193 -29.87 -2.69 -16.98
CA ASP A 193 -29.13 -3.77 -16.34
C ASP A 193 -29.79 -5.14 -16.52
N GLN A 194 -31.13 -5.22 -16.44
CA GLN A 194 -31.85 -6.45 -16.80
C GLN A 194 -31.62 -6.85 -18.27
N LEU A 195 -31.59 -5.88 -19.20
CA LEU A 195 -31.26 -6.17 -20.61
C LEU A 195 -29.82 -6.66 -20.79
N ARG A 196 -28.89 -6.12 -20.00
CA ARG A 196 -27.49 -6.57 -19.98
C ARG A 196 -27.39 -8.02 -19.52
N MET A 197 -28.11 -8.39 -18.46
CA MET A 197 -28.14 -9.76 -17.94
C MET A 197 -28.75 -10.78 -18.92
N LEU A 198 -29.49 -10.33 -19.93
CA LEU A 198 -29.98 -11.20 -21.00
C LEU A 198 -28.91 -11.50 -22.07
N LEU A 199 -27.80 -10.74 -22.15
CA LEU A 199 -26.77 -10.90 -23.19
C LEU A 199 -26.24 -12.34 -23.35
N PRO A 200 -26.01 -13.12 -22.28
CA PRO A 200 -25.59 -14.52 -22.40
C PRO A 200 -26.64 -15.43 -23.06
N HIS A 201 -27.93 -15.05 -23.01
CA HIS A 201 -29.05 -15.83 -23.55
C HIS A 201 -29.45 -15.41 -24.98
N LEU A 202 -28.80 -14.40 -25.56
CA LEU A 202 -29.04 -14.01 -26.95
C LEU A 202 -28.38 -15.00 -27.93
N ARG A 203 -29.18 -15.53 -28.85
CA ARG A 203 -28.69 -16.34 -29.98
C ARG A 203 -28.16 -15.45 -31.11
N GLU A 204 -28.87 -14.37 -31.42
CA GLU A 204 -28.54 -13.44 -32.51
C GLU A 204 -28.82 -11.98 -32.10
N GLY A 205 -28.00 -11.04 -32.59
CA GLY A 205 -28.20 -9.60 -32.33
C GLY A 205 -27.48 -9.05 -31.09
N ARG A 206 -26.54 -9.80 -30.50
CA ARG A 206 -25.76 -9.39 -29.32
C ARG A 206 -25.11 -8.00 -29.49
N TYR A 207 -24.42 -7.76 -30.61
CA TYR A 207 -23.80 -6.46 -30.89
C TYR A 207 -24.81 -5.32 -31.02
N LYS A 208 -25.98 -5.58 -31.63
CA LYS A 208 -27.07 -4.61 -31.75
C LYS A 208 -27.61 -4.24 -30.37
N LEU A 209 -27.80 -5.23 -29.48
CA LEU A 209 -28.30 -4.97 -28.12
C LEU A 209 -27.28 -4.21 -27.28
N VAL A 210 -26.00 -4.58 -27.34
CA VAL A 210 -24.91 -3.83 -26.68
C VAL A 210 -24.87 -2.38 -27.18
N GLY A 211 -24.96 -2.17 -28.50
CA GLY A 211 -25.04 -0.84 -29.10
C GLY A 211 -26.23 -0.03 -28.61
N PHE A 212 -27.41 -0.66 -28.56
CA PHE A 212 -28.64 -0.04 -28.04
C PHE A 212 -28.52 0.35 -26.56
N ILE A 213 -28.03 -0.54 -25.70
CA ILE A 213 -27.79 -0.25 -24.28
C ILE A 213 -26.79 0.90 -24.15
N ARG A 214 -25.69 0.88 -24.91
CA ARG A 214 -24.65 1.92 -24.87
C ARG A 214 -25.20 3.29 -25.29
N GLU A 215 -26.00 3.34 -26.36
CA GLU A 215 -26.63 4.58 -26.83
C GLU A 215 -27.54 5.17 -25.74
N ARG A 216 -28.36 4.33 -25.10
CA ARG A 216 -29.28 4.74 -24.02
C ARG A 216 -28.55 5.13 -22.74
N ALA A 217 -27.55 4.37 -22.34
CA ALA A 217 -26.70 4.66 -21.20
C ALA A 217 -25.93 5.98 -21.40
N SER A 218 -25.51 6.31 -22.63
CA SER A 218 -24.83 7.58 -22.93
C SER A 218 -25.71 8.81 -22.66
N LYS A 219 -27.04 8.67 -22.76
CA LYS A 219 -28.03 9.74 -22.53
C LYS A 219 -28.38 9.91 -21.05
N LEU A 220 -27.96 8.99 -20.17
CA LEU A 220 -28.19 9.11 -18.73
C LEU A 220 -27.24 10.12 -18.09
N PRO A 221 -27.73 10.96 -17.16
CA PRO A 221 -26.87 11.80 -16.34
C PRO A 221 -26.02 10.89 -15.43
N TRP A 222 -24.73 10.78 -15.78
CA TRP A 222 -23.79 9.86 -15.11
C TRP A 222 -23.74 10.06 -13.59
N ARG A 223 -23.83 11.32 -13.12
CA ARG A 223 -23.81 11.68 -11.70
C ARG A 223 -24.89 10.98 -10.87
N GLU A 224 -26.06 10.72 -11.44
CA GLU A 224 -27.19 10.09 -10.75
C GLU A 224 -27.09 8.57 -10.71
N CYS A 225 -26.38 7.99 -11.69
CA CYS A 225 -26.31 6.54 -11.86
C CYS A 225 -24.98 5.94 -11.37
N ARG A 226 -23.94 6.76 -11.16
CA ARG A 226 -22.58 6.27 -10.90
C ARG A 226 -22.52 5.37 -9.65
N ASP A 227 -23.20 5.73 -8.56
CA ASP A 227 -23.04 5.03 -7.28
C ASP A 227 -23.67 3.62 -7.36
N ILE A 228 -24.84 3.52 -8.01
CA ILE A 228 -25.52 2.24 -8.28
C ILE A 228 -24.71 1.37 -9.25
N LEU A 229 -24.17 1.97 -10.32
CA LEU A 229 -23.37 1.25 -11.30
C LEU A 229 -22.03 0.79 -10.71
N GLU A 230 -21.43 1.59 -9.83
CA GLU A 230 -20.21 1.26 -9.11
C GLU A 230 -20.43 0.07 -8.17
N GLU A 231 -21.49 0.08 -7.37
CA GLU A 231 -21.83 -1.04 -6.49
C GLU A 231 -22.04 -2.35 -7.27
N LYS A 232 -22.79 -2.28 -8.38
CA LYS A 232 -23.02 -3.44 -9.25
C LYS A 232 -21.73 -3.95 -9.89
N LEU A 233 -20.89 -3.06 -10.41
CA LEU A 233 -19.59 -3.44 -10.96
C LEU A 233 -18.76 -4.21 -9.94
N PHE A 234 -18.71 -3.74 -8.69
CA PHE A 234 -17.94 -4.41 -7.65
C PHE A 234 -18.56 -5.72 -7.17
N GLN A 235 -19.89 -5.85 -7.14
CA GLN A 235 -20.57 -7.13 -6.91
C GLN A 235 -20.17 -8.17 -7.98
N VAL A 236 -20.20 -7.77 -9.24
CA VAL A 236 -19.76 -8.61 -10.37
C VAL A 236 -18.31 -9.02 -10.16
N VAL A 237 -17.42 -8.09 -9.90
CA VAL A 237 -15.99 -8.36 -9.74
C VAL A 237 -15.67 -9.32 -8.59
N THR A 238 -16.42 -9.25 -7.48
CA THR A 238 -16.24 -10.17 -6.34
C THR A 238 -16.81 -11.57 -6.56
N ALA A 239 -17.63 -11.78 -7.58
CA ALA A 239 -18.21 -13.09 -7.88
C ALA A 239 -17.21 -13.97 -8.67
N PRO A 240 -17.14 -15.28 -8.38
CA PRO A 240 -16.13 -16.18 -8.94
C PRO A 240 -16.28 -16.44 -10.46
N ASP A 241 -17.49 -16.38 -11.02
CA ASP A 241 -17.78 -16.75 -12.43
C ASP A 241 -18.35 -15.60 -13.26
N SER A 242 -17.86 -14.37 -13.04
CA SER A 242 -18.48 -13.16 -13.58
C SER A 242 -17.71 -12.49 -14.72
N GLN A 243 -16.65 -13.09 -15.25
CA GLN A 243 -15.77 -12.45 -16.23
C GLN A 243 -16.52 -12.04 -17.52
N ALA A 244 -17.41 -12.90 -18.02
CA ALA A 244 -18.26 -12.57 -19.17
C ALA A 244 -19.24 -11.43 -18.86
N GLU A 245 -19.73 -11.39 -17.62
CA GLU A 245 -20.62 -10.35 -17.12
C GLU A 245 -19.90 -9.00 -16.99
N LEU A 246 -18.68 -9.01 -16.44
CA LEU A 246 -17.77 -7.88 -16.32
C LEU A 246 -17.48 -7.26 -17.68
N ARG A 247 -17.08 -8.07 -18.67
CA ARG A 247 -16.82 -7.60 -20.04
C ARG A 247 -18.08 -7.01 -20.68
N GLY A 248 -19.25 -7.60 -20.42
CA GLY A 248 -20.53 -7.05 -20.85
C GLY A 248 -20.82 -5.69 -20.22
N PHE A 249 -20.59 -5.55 -18.91
CA PHE A 249 -20.78 -4.30 -18.18
C PHE A 249 -19.87 -3.19 -18.72
N LEU A 250 -18.57 -3.47 -18.87
CA LEU A 250 -17.58 -2.53 -19.40
C LEU A 250 -17.86 -2.15 -20.87
N GLY A 251 -18.43 -3.06 -21.65
CA GLY A 251 -18.87 -2.78 -23.03
C GLY A 251 -20.07 -1.82 -23.11
N CYS A 252 -21.03 -1.97 -22.18
CA CYS A 252 -22.25 -1.18 -22.15
C CYS A 252 -22.07 0.22 -21.55
N TYR A 253 -21.22 0.37 -20.54
CA TYR A 253 -21.06 1.62 -19.77
C TYR A 253 -19.71 2.31 -20.04
N ALA A 254 -19.45 2.63 -21.31
CA ALA A 254 -18.16 3.20 -21.75
C ALA A 254 -17.74 4.47 -20.98
N LYS A 255 -18.68 5.37 -20.64
CA LYS A 255 -18.38 6.58 -19.87
C LYS A 255 -17.72 6.30 -18.50
N GLY A 256 -17.96 5.14 -17.91
CA GLY A 256 -17.34 4.76 -16.65
C GLY A 256 -15.86 4.40 -16.76
N LYS A 257 -15.37 4.09 -17.95
CA LYS A 257 -13.95 3.82 -18.20
C LYS A 257 -13.07 5.06 -18.03
N GLY A 258 -13.65 6.27 -18.02
CA GLY A 258 -12.95 7.52 -17.72
C GLY A 258 -13.02 7.94 -16.26
N GLU A 259 -13.74 7.22 -15.40
CA GLU A 259 -14.03 7.65 -14.03
C GLU A 259 -12.90 7.26 -13.05
N ALA A 260 -12.15 8.25 -12.57
CA ALA A 260 -11.02 8.05 -11.67
C ALA A 260 -11.42 7.39 -10.33
N ARG A 261 -12.65 7.62 -9.83
CA ARG A 261 -13.15 7.03 -8.59
C ARG A 261 -13.25 5.51 -8.67
N TRP A 262 -13.78 5.01 -9.78
CA TRP A 262 -13.92 3.57 -10.03
C TRP A 262 -12.56 2.90 -10.10
N CYS A 263 -11.63 3.48 -10.85
CA CYS A 263 -10.26 3.00 -10.94
C CYS A 263 -9.56 2.97 -9.58
N THR A 264 -9.73 4.03 -8.77
CA THR A 264 -9.15 4.12 -7.42
C THR A 264 -9.73 3.06 -6.49
N ARG A 265 -11.05 2.88 -6.49
CA ARG A 265 -11.70 1.86 -5.65
C ARG A 265 -11.34 0.43 -6.07
N ALA A 266 -11.25 0.17 -7.37
CA ALA A 266 -10.79 -1.12 -7.90
C ALA A 266 -9.34 -1.41 -7.49
N SER A 267 -8.45 -0.41 -7.56
CA SER A 267 -7.06 -0.52 -7.08
C SER A 267 -6.99 -0.83 -5.57
N LEU A 268 -7.79 -0.14 -4.74
CA LEU A 268 -7.85 -0.39 -3.30
C LEU A 268 -8.39 -1.79 -2.96
N LEU A 269 -9.43 -2.24 -3.66
CA LEU A 269 -9.97 -3.59 -3.49
C LEU A 269 -8.95 -4.64 -3.92
N LEU A 270 -8.20 -4.40 -5.00
CA LEU A 270 -7.15 -5.31 -5.44
C LEU A 270 -6.03 -5.40 -4.40
N ALA A 271 -5.57 -4.25 -3.87
CA ALA A 271 -4.57 -4.21 -2.82
C ALA A 271 -5.02 -5.02 -1.59
N ARG A 272 -6.24 -4.80 -1.13
CA ARG A 272 -6.84 -5.53 -0.01
C ARG A 272 -6.94 -7.04 -0.27
N ASN A 273 -7.34 -7.45 -1.47
CA ASN A 273 -7.40 -8.88 -1.82
C ASN A 273 -6.00 -9.53 -1.90
N LEU A 274 -4.97 -8.76 -2.28
CA LEU A 274 -3.58 -9.23 -2.27
C LEU A 274 -3.02 -9.35 -0.85
N GLU A 275 -3.36 -8.42 0.05
CA GLU A 275 -2.92 -8.39 1.46
C GLU A 275 -3.66 -9.42 2.34
N GLU A 276 -4.99 -9.48 2.26
CA GLU A 276 -5.84 -10.35 3.10
C GLU A 276 -6.01 -11.77 2.53
N GLY A 277 -5.52 -12.02 1.30
CA GLY A 277 -5.60 -13.35 0.66
C GLY A 277 -7.00 -13.68 0.13
N GLY A 278 -7.60 -12.78 -0.65
CA GLY A 278 -8.93 -12.97 -1.26
C GLY A 278 -9.00 -14.05 -2.35
N PRO A 279 -10.21 -14.35 -2.87
CA PRO A 279 -10.40 -15.33 -3.93
C PRO A 279 -9.60 -14.99 -5.20
N LEU A 280 -8.95 -15.98 -5.82
CA LEU A 280 -8.15 -15.76 -7.04
C LEU A 280 -8.97 -15.13 -8.18
N ALA A 281 -10.21 -15.60 -8.37
CA ALA A 281 -11.12 -15.05 -9.38
C ALA A 281 -11.39 -13.55 -9.18
N ALA A 282 -11.51 -13.08 -7.94
CA ALA A 282 -11.69 -11.65 -7.64
C ALA A 282 -10.43 -10.84 -7.99
N VAL A 283 -9.24 -11.39 -7.72
CA VAL A 283 -7.95 -10.78 -8.10
C VAL A 283 -7.83 -10.67 -9.62
N GLU A 284 -8.19 -11.72 -10.36
CA GLU A 284 -8.18 -11.74 -11.83
C GLU A 284 -9.21 -10.76 -12.43
N ASN A 285 -10.43 -10.73 -11.90
CA ASN A 285 -11.46 -9.81 -12.34
C ASN A 285 -11.06 -8.34 -12.09
N LEU A 286 -10.45 -8.05 -10.94
CA LEU A 286 -9.95 -6.71 -10.60
C LEU A 286 -8.76 -6.30 -11.49
N SER A 287 -7.83 -7.22 -11.77
CA SER A 287 -6.70 -6.92 -12.66
C SER A 287 -7.16 -6.68 -14.09
N GLU A 288 -8.10 -7.48 -14.61
CA GLU A 288 -8.72 -7.25 -15.92
C GLU A 288 -9.48 -5.92 -15.95
N LEU A 289 -10.31 -5.64 -14.94
CA LEU A 289 -11.06 -4.38 -14.84
C LEU A 289 -10.15 -3.16 -14.94
N LEU A 290 -9.05 -3.14 -14.18
CA LEU A 290 -8.13 -2.01 -14.14
C LEU A 290 -7.50 -1.73 -15.51
N VAL A 291 -7.21 -2.75 -16.30
CA VAL A 291 -6.67 -2.57 -17.66
C VAL A 291 -7.65 -1.89 -18.62
N TYR A 292 -8.96 -2.02 -18.41
CA TYR A 292 -9.98 -1.52 -19.33
C TYR A 292 -10.29 -0.01 -19.22
N PHE A 293 -9.68 0.73 -18.29
CA PHE A 293 -9.90 2.18 -18.15
C PHE A 293 -9.26 2.96 -19.32
N GLU A 294 -9.96 4.00 -19.81
CA GLU A 294 -9.74 4.71 -21.09
C GLU A 294 -8.36 5.38 -21.23
N SER A 295 -7.66 5.59 -20.12
CA SER A 295 -6.23 5.88 -20.12
C SER A 295 -5.53 4.68 -19.49
N PRO A 296 -4.98 3.72 -20.27
CA PRO A 296 -4.40 2.49 -19.73
C PRO A 296 -3.34 2.77 -18.66
N VAL A 297 -2.70 3.95 -18.72
CA VAL A 297 -1.74 4.40 -17.71
C VAL A 297 -2.37 4.56 -16.32
N GLN A 298 -3.60 5.07 -16.18
CA GLN A 298 -4.25 5.21 -14.87
C GLN A 298 -4.66 3.87 -14.27
N GLY A 299 -5.22 3.00 -15.10
CA GLY A 299 -5.60 1.63 -14.75
C GLY A 299 -4.40 0.79 -14.32
N LEU A 300 -3.36 0.76 -15.15
CA LEU A 300 -2.08 0.10 -14.86
C LEU A 300 -1.41 0.69 -13.62
N ARG A 301 -1.43 2.02 -13.42
CA ARG A 301 -0.96 2.62 -12.16
C ARG A 301 -1.74 2.12 -10.95
N GLY A 302 -3.06 1.94 -11.07
CA GLY A 302 -3.88 1.34 -10.03
C GLY A 302 -3.49 -0.10 -9.70
N ALA A 303 -3.24 -0.94 -10.71
CA ALA A 303 -2.82 -2.32 -10.51
C ALA A 303 -1.40 -2.41 -9.90
N LEU A 304 -0.47 -1.58 -10.39
CA LEU A 304 0.88 -1.48 -9.84
C LEU A 304 0.88 -0.94 -8.41
N GLN A 305 0.01 0.02 -8.08
CA GLN A 305 -0.15 0.52 -6.71
C GLN A 305 -0.59 -0.60 -5.76
N ALA A 306 -1.48 -1.49 -6.20
CA ALA A 306 -1.90 -2.65 -5.42
C ALA A 306 -0.76 -3.65 -5.21
N LEU A 307 0.03 -3.93 -6.27
CA LEU A 307 1.23 -4.77 -6.16
C LEU A 307 2.26 -4.17 -5.20
N VAL A 308 2.57 -2.87 -5.32
CA VAL A 308 3.54 -2.20 -4.47
C VAL A 308 3.11 -2.23 -3.00
N ALA A 309 1.82 -2.07 -2.72
CA ALA A 309 1.29 -2.16 -1.35
C ALA A 309 1.35 -3.61 -0.80
N GLY A 310 0.97 -4.60 -1.61
CA GLY A 310 0.94 -6.01 -1.23
C GLY A 310 2.33 -6.66 -1.03
N LEU A 311 3.40 -6.03 -1.49
CA LEU A 311 4.78 -6.52 -1.27
C LEU A 311 5.25 -6.39 0.19
N SER A 312 4.57 -5.56 1.02
CA SER A 312 4.87 -5.41 2.44
C SER A 312 4.26 -6.57 3.23
N GLY A 313 5.02 -7.65 3.49
CA GLY A 313 4.58 -8.79 4.31
C GLY A 313 5.07 -10.14 3.81
N ALA A 314 4.27 -11.19 3.99
CA ALA A 314 4.48 -12.53 3.43
C ALA A 314 3.50 -12.77 2.26
N PRO A 315 3.73 -12.16 1.08
CA PRO A 315 2.74 -12.19 0.01
C PRO A 315 2.61 -13.59 -0.61
N ASP A 316 1.39 -13.93 -1.00
CA ASP A 316 1.14 -15.06 -1.88
C ASP A 316 1.69 -14.76 -3.27
N ILE A 317 2.78 -15.44 -3.62
CA ILE A 317 3.49 -15.28 -4.89
C ILE A 317 2.58 -15.54 -6.09
N GLY A 318 1.67 -16.52 -6.02
CA GLY A 318 0.81 -16.88 -7.14
C GLY A 318 -0.10 -15.73 -7.57
N ARG A 319 -0.76 -15.10 -6.58
CA ARG A 319 -1.65 -13.94 -6.81
C ARG A 319 -0.90 -12.73 -7.35
N HIS A 320 0.26 -12.42 -6.77
CA HIS A 320 1.08 -11.28 -7.21
C HIS A 320 1.64 -11.48 -8.62
N ARG A 321 2.10 -12.69 -8.94
CA ARG A 321 2.55 -13.06 -10.30
C ARG A 321 1.43 -12.89 -11.32
N ARG A 322 0.20 -13.31 -11.00
CA ARG A 322 -0.95 -13.16 -11.90
C ARG A 322 -1.24 -11.70 -12.25
N VAL A 323 -1.26 -10.81 -11.27
CA VAL A 323 -1.47 -9.38 -11.49
C VAL A 323 -0.30 -8.77 -12.28
N ALA A 324 0.94 -9.15 -11.97
CA ALA A 324 2.13 -8.70 -12.71
C ALA A 324 2.08 -9.15 -14.18
N ASP A 325 1.62 -10.36 -14.46
CA ASP A 325 1.45 -10.88 -15.83
C ASP A 325 0.41 -10.06 -16.60
N THR A 326 -0.76 -9.78 -16.01
CA THR A 326 -1.78 -8.91 -16.61
C THR A 326 -1.24 -7.50 -16.90
N CYS A 327 -0.43 -6.94 -16.00
CA CYS A 327 0.22 -5.65 -16.20
C CYS A 327 1.20 -5.68 -17.39
N TRP A 328 2.03 -6.72 -17.50
CA TRP A 328 2.97 -6.84 -18.61
C TRP A 328 2.30 -7.06 -19.97
N GLU A 329 1.18 -7.76 -20.03
CA GLU A 329 0.41 -7.98 -21.27
C GLU A 329 -0.11 -6.68 -21.87
N HIS A 330 -0.41 -5.69 -21.02
CA HIS A 330 -1.05 -4.42 -21.43
C HIS A 330 -0.10 -3.21 -21.36
N LEU A 331 1.05 -3.36 -20.70
CA LEU A 331 2.08 -2.34 -20.67
C LEU A 331 2.83 -2.31 -22.01
N LYS A 332 3.02 -1.09 -22.54
CA LYS A 332 3.95 -0.84 -23.65
C LYS A 332 5.21 -0.14 -23.11
N PRO A 333 6.33 -0.86 -22.89
CA PRO A 333 7.50 -0.30 -22.22
C PRO A 333 8.14 0.90 -22.94
N LYS A 334 7.97 0.99 -24.26
CA LYS A 334 8.44 2.13 -25.07
C LYS A 334 7.67 3.42 -24.80
N GLU A 335 6.37 3.32 -24.50
CA GLU A 335 5.50 4.47 -24.23
C GLU A 335 5.60 4.89 -22.76
N GLU A 336 5.71 3.92 -21.83
CA GLU A 336 5.67 4.14 -20.38
C GLU A 336 6.85 3.48 -19.63
N PRO A 337 8.08 4.01 -19.78
CA PRO A 337 9.28 3.44 -19.13
C PRO A 337 9.27 3.57 -17.60
N GLY A 338 8.52 4.51 -17.04
CA GLY A 338 8.31 4.63 -15.59
C GLY A 338 7.54 3.43 -15.02
N LEU A 339 6.46 3.01 -15.68
CA LEU A 339 5.70 1.84 -15.26
C LEU A 339 6.49 0.54 -15.48
N ALA A 340 7.29 0.47 -16.55
CA ALA A 340 8.21 -0.65 -16.77
C ALA A 340 9.24 -0.78 -15.64
N LEU A 341 9.78 0.33 -15.14
CA LEU A 341 10.70 0.34 -13.99
C LEU A 341 10.04 -0.18 -12.71
N VAL A 342 8.82 0.28 -12.42
CA VAL A 342 8.04 -0.20 -11.26
C VAL A 342 7.82 -1.70 -11.36
N LEU A 343 7.41 -2.20 -12.52
CA LEU A 343 7.10 -3.61 -12.72
C LEU A 343 8.34 -4.50 -12.70
N LEU A 344 9.48 -4.03 -13.23
CA LEU A 344 10.77 -4.69 -13.06
C LEU A 344 11.17 -4.80 -11.58
N TRP A 345 11.00 -3.73 -10.80
CA TRP A 345 11.27 -3.75 -9.37
C TRP A 345 10.35 -4.72 -8.61
N VAL A 346 9.06 -4.78 -8.96
CA VAL A 346 8.13 -5.77 -8.41
C VAL A 346 8.59 -7.19 -8.74
N GLU A 347 8.98 -7.48 -9.99
CA GLU A 347 9.51 -8.79 -10.39
C GLU A 347 10.81 -9.15 -9.65
N GLU A 348 11.71 -8.18 -9.41
CA GLU A 348 12.92 -8.41 -8.60
C GLU A 348 12.59 -8.70 -7.13
N CYS A 349 11.55 -8.07 -6.57
CA CYS A 349 11.06 -8.39 -5.22
C CYS A 349 10.46 -9.80 -5.16
N LEU A 350 9.60 -10.15 -6.12
CA LEU A 350 9.00 -11.49 -6.24
C LEU A 350 10.06 -12.57 -6.49
N PHE A 351 11.08 -12.28 -7.30
CA PHE A 351 12.23 -13.16 -7.54
C PHE A 351 12.94 -13.48 -6.23
N ARG A 352 13.30 -12.47 -5.43
CA ARG A 352 13.97 -12.67 -4.13
C ARG A 352 13.12 -13.47 -3.15
N LEU A 353 11.80 -13.25 -3.14
CA LEU A 353 10.89 -13.99 -2.29
C LEU A 353 10.75 -15.46 -2.75
N ALA A 354 10.56 -15.68 -4.05
CA ALA A 354 10.46 -17.01 -4.63
C ALA A 354 11.74 -17.83 -4.45
N LEU A 355 12.90 -17.18 -4.54
CA LEU A 355 14.20 -17.80 -4.26
C LEU A 355 14.31 -18.29 -2.81
N ARG A 356 13.78 -17.52 -1.84
CA ARG A 356 13.72 -17.95 -0.43
C ARG A 356 12.74 -19.12 -0.21
N GLN A 357 11.71 -19.24 -1.04
CA GLN A 357 10.73 -20.32 -0.99
C GLN A 357 11.13 -21.56 -1.81
N GLY A 358 12.23 -21.50 -2.56
CA GLY A 358 12.75 -22.65 -3.32
C GLY A 358 11.96 -23.00 -4.58
N LEU A 359 11.28 -22.03 -5.22
CA LEU A 359 10.59 -22.27 -6.50
C LEU A 359 11.59 -22.45 -7.65
N GLU A 360 11.28 -23.33 -8.61
CA GLU A 360 12.20 -23.70 -9.70
C GLU A 360 12.20 -22.70 -10.88
N ASP A 361 11.08 -22.03 -11.15
CA ASP A 361 10.86 -21.17 -12.33
C ASP A 361 11.45 -19.74 -12.20
N VAL A 362 12.22 -19.50 -11.14
CA VAL A 362 12.52 -18.17 -10.62
C VAL A 362 13.45 -17.38 -11.55
N PHE A 363 14.47 -18.03 -12.11
CA PHE A 363 15.40 -17.40 -13.06
C PHE A 363 14.76 -17.18 -14.43
N GLU A 364 13.98 -18.14 -14.93
CA GLU A 364 13.29 -18.01 -16.23
C GLU A 364 12.30 -16.83 -16.22
N ARG A 365 11.56 -16.66 -15.12
CA ARG A 365 10.64 -15.53 -14.97
C ARG A 365 11.38 -14.18 -14.95
N ARG A 366 12.48 -14.10 -14.18
CA ARG A 366 13.33 -12.90 -14.14
C ARG A 366 13.87 -12.54 -15.53
N ASN A 367 14.32 -13.53 -16.29
CA ASN A 367 14.84 -13.33 -17.65
C ASN A 367 13.75 -12.86 -18.62
N ARG A 368 12.56 -13.48 -18.58
CA ARG A 368 11.40 -13.03 -19.39
C ARG A 368 11.02 -11.58 -19.13
N ALA A 369 11.04 -11.13 -17.86
CA ALA A 369 10.78 -9.73 -17.53
C ALA A 369 11.82 -8.77 -18.12
N ARG A 370 13.10 -9.16 -18.14
CA ARG A 370 14.20 -8.38 -18.74
C ARG A 370 14.11 -8.34 -20.26
N GLU A 371 13.75 -9.44 -20.90
CA GLU A 371 13.56 -9.53 -22.34
C GLU A 371 12.47 -8.56 -22.82
N ARG A 372 11.38 -8.40 -22.05
CA ARG A 372 10.29 -7.44 -22.34
C ARG A 372 10.76 -5.98 -22.43
N VAL A 373 11.87 -5.61 -21.78
CA VAL A 373 12.43 -4.25 -21.83
C VAL A 373 13.71 -4.13 -22.66
N SER A 374 14.27 -5.24 -23.14
CA SER A 374 15.56 -5.30 -23.84
C SER A 374 15.67 -4.36 -25.05
N GLY A 375 14.56 -4.10 -25.73
CA GLY A 375 14.49 -3.17 -26.87
C GLY A 375 14.55 -1.68 -26.51
N LEU A 376 14.72 -1.31 -25.23
CA LEU A 376 14.84 0.08 -24.78
C LEU A 376 16.32 0.52 -24.66
N PRO A 377 16.69 1.74 -25.11
CA PRO A 377 18.06 2.28 -24.94
C PRO A 377 18.45 2.57 -23.48
N VAL A 378 17.51 2.39 -22.55
CA VAL A 378 17.67 2.55 -21.10
C VAL A 378 17.53 1.24 -20.33
N ALA A 379 17.30 0.11 -21.02
CA ALA A 379 16.96 -1.18 -20.40
C ALA A 379 17.94 -1.60 -19.31
N GLU A 380 19.24 -1.54 -19.59
CA GLU A 380 20.30 -1.89 -18.64
C GLU A 380 20.21 -1.08 -17.33
N VAL A 381 19.94 0.23 -17.45
CA VAL A 381 19.85 1.10 -16.28
C VAL A 381 18.54 0.88 -15.52
N LEU A 382 17.45 0.53 -16.20
CA LEU A 382 16.18 0.18 -15.56
C LEU A 382 16.32 -1.12 -14.74
N CYS A 383 16.91 -2.16 -15.34
CA CYS A 383 17.19 -3.42 -14.64
C CYS A 383 18.11 -3.20 -13.44
N TRP A 384 19.20 -2.46 -13.63
CA TRP A 384 20.11 -2.11 -12.53
C TRP A 384 19.39 -1.37 -11.41
N LEU A 385 18.59 -0.35 -11.72
CA LEU A 385 17.90 0.42 -10.68
C LEU A 385 16.87 -0.43 -9.91
N ALA A 386 16.14 -1.29 -10.61
CA ALA A 386 15.20 -2.24 -10.02
C ALA A 386 15.90 -3.21 -9.07
N GLU A 387 17.02 -3.80 -9.51
CA GLU A 387 17.84 -4.74 -8.72
C GLU A 387 18.43 -4.09 -7.47
N GLU A 388 19.04 -2.91 -7.63
CA GLU A 388 19.66 -2.16 -6.53
C GLU A 388 18.62 -1.74 -5.51
N CYS A 389 17.46 -1.24 -5.94
CA CYS A 389 16.41 -0.80 -5.00
C CYS A 389 15.76 -1.98 -4.28
N ALA A 390 15.58 -3.12 -4.95
CA ALA A 390 15.10 -4.36 -4.34
C ALA A 390 16.10 -4.94 -3.31
N ASP A 391 17.40 -4.63 -3.43
CA ASP A 391 18.42 -4.99 -2.45
C ASP A 391 18.55 -4.00 -1.29
N LEU A 392 18.51 -2.70 -1.64
CA LEU A 392 18.83 -1.60 -0.75
C LEU A 392 17.67 -1.27 0.19
N TRP A 393 16.44 -1.15 -0.31
CA TRP A 393 15.30 -0.68 0.48
C TRP A 393 14.96 -1.58 1.69
N PRO A 394 15.00 -2.92 1.59
CA PRO A 394 14.80 -3.78 2.77
C PRO A 394 15.80 -3.51 3.90
N ARG A 395 17.00 -3.01 3.59
CA ARG A 395 18.03 -2.73 4.62
C ARG A 395 17.68 -1.54 5.49
N PHE A 396 16.82 -0.63 5.03
CA PHE A 396 16.38 0.54 5.81
C PHE A 396 15.53 0.17 7.03
N GLU A 397 14.88 -1.00 6.99
CA GLU A 397 14.04 -1.52 8.07
C GLU A 397 14.83 -2.42 9.04
N THR A 398 16.11 -2.66 8.77
CA THR A 398 16.97 -3.57 9.55
C THR A 398 18.11 -2.82 10.24
N GLU A 399 18.78 -3.50 11.19
CA GLU A 399 20.01 -3.00 11.83
C GLU A 399 21.17 -2.79 10.84
N ARG A 400 21.07 -3.33 9.62
CA ARG A 400 22.08 -3.24 8.55
C ARG A 400 21.86 -2.01 7.63
N ARG A 401 21.23 -0.95 8.13
CA ARG A 401 21.01 0.28 7.36
C ARG A 401 22.34 0.84 6.86
N PRO A 402 22.47 1.19 5.57
CA PRO A 402 23.70 1.79 5.06
C PRO A 402 23.99 3.14 5.71
N GLY A 403 25.27 3.41 6.00
CA GLY A 403 25.71 4.70 6.54
C GLY A 403 25.56 5.85 5.54
N ALA A 404 25.61 7.09 6.04
CA ALA A 404 25.39 8.30 5.25
C ALA A 404 26.33 8.41 4.02
N ASP A 405 27.61 8.05 4.17
CA ASP A 405 28.59 8.10 3.08
C ASP A 405 28.26 7.09 1.96
N ALA A 406 27.81 5.89 2.33
CA ALA A 406 27.40 4.86 1.38
C ALA A 406 26.13 5.30 0.61
N LEU A 407 25.17 5.92 1.31
CA LEU A 407 23.96 6.48 0.69
C LEU A 407 24.28 7.66 -0.24
N ALA A 408 25.24 8.51 0.14
CA ALA A 408 25.72 9.59 -0.71
C ALA A 408 26.42 9.09 -1.97
N ALA A 409 27.26 8.05 -1.85
CA ALA A 409 27.90 7.39 -2.99
C ALA A 409 26.87 6.75 -3.94
N TRP A 410 25.89 6.03 -3.38
CA TRP A 410 24.79 5.46 -4.14
C TRP A 410 23.96 6.52 -4.87
N ARG A 411 23.62 7.65 -4.20
CA ARG A 411 22.90 8.78 -4.82
C ARG A 411 23.68 9.38 -5.99
N LYS A 412 25.01 9.55 -5.83
CA LYS A 412 25.89 10.02 -6.91
C LYS A 412 25.86 9.07 -8.10
N GLU A 413 25.85 7.76 -7.84
CA GLU A 413 25.81 6.75 -8.89
C GLU A 413 24.47 6.74 -9.65
N VAL A 414 23.34 6.78 -8.94
CA VAL A 414 22.00 6.92 -9.54
C VAL A 414 21.94 8.18 -10.41
N THR A 415 22.42 9.30 -9.87
CA THR A 415 22.47 10.59 -10.58
C THR A 415 23.34 10.49 -11.84
N ARG A 416 24.54 9.90 -11.76
CA ARG A 416 25.46 9.72 -12.89
C ARG A 416 24.82 8.95 -14.03
N ARG A 417 24.09 7.87 -13.73
CA ARG A 417 23.44 7.01 -14.74
C ARG A 417 22.17 7.63 -15.34
N ALA A 418 21.41 8.39 -14.55
CA ALA A 418 20.12 8.95 -14.98
C ALA A 418 20.20 10.37 -15.57
N VAL A 419 21.16 11.21 -15.16
CA VAL A 419 21.18 12.65 -15.48
C VAL A 419 21.18 12.93 -16.99
N LYS A 420 21.95 12.17 -17.78
CA LYS A 420 22.10 12.40 -19.23
C LYS A 420 20.90 11.95 -20.07
N LYS A 421 19.96 11.19 -19.48
CA LYS A 421 18.84 10.56 -20.21
C LYS A 421 17.51 11.10 -19.67
N PRO A 422 16.87 12.10 -20.31
CA PRO A 422 15.66 12.75 -19.79
C PRO A 422 14.50 11.80 -19.49
N VAL A 423 14.28 10.80 -20.37
CA VAL A 423 13.23 9.79 -20.20
C VAL A 423 13.46 8.97 -18.93
N LEU A 424 14.68 8.49 -18.72
CA LEU A 424 15.08 7.72 -17.53
C LEU A 424 15.01 8.58 -16.26
N ARG A 425 15.41 9.84 -16.33
CA ARG A 425 15.34 10.77 -15.20
C ARG A 425 13.91 10.97 -14.72
N LYS A 426 12.97 11.20 -15.64
CA LYS A 426 11.54 11.33 -15.33
C LYS A 426 10.96 10.04 -14.74
N ALA A 427 11.28 8.89 -15.35
CA ALA A 427 10.88 7.58 -14.84
C ALA A 427 11.41 7.31 -13.42
N ALA A 428 12.69 7.60 -13.17
CA ALA A 428 13.31 7.44 -11.87
C ALA A 428 12.67 8.35 -10.80
N MET A 429 12.36 9.60 -11.14
CA MET A 429 11.67 10.52 -10.22
C MET A 429 10.30 9.97 -9.79
N GLU A 430 9.46 9.52 -10.74
CA GLU A 430 8.16 8.91 -10.41
C GLU A 430 8.35 7.63 -9.58
N PHE A 431 9.28 6.76 -9.98
CA PHE A 431 9.59 5.51 -9.29
C PHE A 431 10.03 5.70 -7.83
N PHE A 432 10.99 6.60 -7.56
CA PHE A 432 11.49 6.83 -6.20
C PHE A 432 10.40 7.39 -5.28
N LEU A 433 9.62 8.36 -5.77
CA LEU A 433 8.53 8.93 -4.98
C LEU A 433 7.41 7.94 -4.71
N TRP A 434 7.23 6.96 -5.58
CA TRP A 434 6.14 6.01 -5.51
C TRP A 434 6.49 4.73 -4.74
N CYS A 435 7.55 4.03 -5.14
CA CYS A 435 7.85 2.67 -4.69
C CYS A 435 8.69 2.60 -3.42
N ALA A 436 9.49 3.63 -3.10
CA ALA A 436 10.35 3.58 -1.93
C ALA A 436 9.50 3.45 -0.65
N PRO A 437 9.81 2.49 0.26
CA PRO A 437 9.10 2.34 1.52
C PRO A 437 9.27 3.58 2.39
N ASP A 438 8.43 3.71 3.41
CA ASP A 438 8.46 4.92 4.26
C ASP A 438 9.78 5.06 5.03
N ALA A 439 10.43 3.93 5.39
CA ALA A 439 11.77 3.92 5.96
C ALA A 439 12.86 4.50 5.02
N ALA A 440 12.64 4.47 3.70
CA ALA A 440 13.55 5.01 2.68
C ALA A 440 13.03 6.32 2.05
N ALA A 441 11.98 6.94 2.61
CA ALA A 441 11.33 8.13 2.04
C ALA A 441 12.30 9.31 1.87
N SER A 442 13.05 9.65 2.91
CA SER A 442 14.01 10.77 2.88
C SER A 442 15.10 10.57 1.82
N GLU A 443 15.55 9.33 1.63
CA GLU A 443 16.54 9.02 0.61
C GLU A 443 15.97 9.12 -0.81
N ALA A 444 14.73 8.67 -1.00
CA ALA A 444 14.01 8.83 -2.27
C ALA A 444 13.79 10.31 -2.63
N GLU A 445 13.49 11.16 -1.66
CA GLU A 445 13.37 12.61 -1.85
C GLU A 445 14.70 13.26 -2.24
N LEU A 446 15.79 12.93 -1.52
CA LEU A 446 17.13 13.43 -1.82
C LEU A 446 17.66 12.97 -3.19
N VAL A 447 17.38 11.73 -3.60
CA VAL A 447 17.68 11.25 -4.95
C VAL A 447 16.86 12.05 -5.97
N THR A 448 15.57 12.24 -5.74
CA THR A 448 14.69 12.98 -6.65
C THR A 448 15.19 14.41 -6.85
N LEU A 449 15.59 15.11 -5.78
CA LEU A 449 16.21 16.45 -5.87
C LEU A 449 17.50 16.45 -6.68
N SER A 450 18.33 15.42 -6.52
CA SER A 450 19.57 15.27 -7.30
C SER A 450 19.28 15.08 -8.80
N LEU A 451 18.14 14.49 -9.15
CA LEU A 451 17.66 14.29 -10.51
C LEU A 451 16.97 15.52 -11.11
N VAL A 452 16.45 16.47 -10.31
CA VAL A 452 15.84 17.70 -10.83
C VAL A 452 16.94 18.62 -11.37
N LYS A 453 17.06 18.75 -12.70
CA LYS A 453 18.05 19.64 -13.34
C LYS A 453 17.43 20.72 -14.20
N THR A 454 16.30 20.42 -14.83
CA THR A 454 15.68 21.28 -15.84
C THR A 454 14.32 21.82 -15.39
N SER A 455 13.86 22.90 -16.04
CA SER A 455 12.49 23.41 -15.86
C SER A 455 11.43 22.37 -16.21
N THR A 456 11.73 21.45 -17.13
CA THR A 456 10.82 20.35 -17.49
C THR A 456 10.69 19.30 -16.38
N ASP A 457 11.75 19.05 -15.62
CA ASP A 457 11.70 18.16 -14.45
C ASP A 457 10.87 18.80 -13.32
N ARG A 458 11.00 20.12 -13.12
CA ARG A 458 10.15 20.87 -12.17
C ARG A 458 8.66 20.88 -12.58
N ARG A 459 8.37 20.90 -13.89
CA ARG A 459 6.99 20.75 -14.41
C ARG A 459 6.45 19.34 -14.16
N LEU A 460 7.29 18.32 -14.29
CA LEU A 460 6.92 16.94 -13.95
C LEU A 460 6.57 16.81 -12.46
N LEU A 461 7.40 17.34 -11.56
CA LEU A 461 7.10 17.31 -10.12
C LEU A 461 5.75 17.94 -9.79
N ARG A 462 5.45 19.11 -10.39
CA ARG A 462 4.13 19.74 -10.22
C ARG A 462 2.99 18.83 -10.66
N ARG A 463 3.14 18.12 -11.79
CA ARG A 463 2.15 17.15 -12.26
C ARG A 463 2.04 15.92 -11.35
N LEU A 464 3.14 15.48 -10.74
CA LEU A 464 3.13 14.41 -9.75
C LEU A 464 2.43 14.83 -8.44
N GLY A 465 2.18 16.13 -8.23
CA GLY A 465 1.32 16.62 -7.15
C GLY A 465 -0.13 16.12 -7.24
N ASP A 466 -0.58 15.76 -8.45
CA ASP A 466 -1.90 15.19 -8.74
C ASP A 466 -1.86 13.67 -8.92
N HIS A 467 -0.75 13.02 -8.54
CA HIS A 467 -0.59 11.56 -8.69
C HIS A 467 -1.63 10.78 -7.86
N PRO A 468 -2.16 9.63 -8.32
CA PRO A 468 -3.17 8.85 -7.58
C PRO A 468 -2.69 8.37 -6.20
N SER A 469 -1.40 8.03 -6.09
CA SER A 469 -0.78 7.63 -4.82
C SER A 469 -0.62 8.80 -3.86
N THR A 470 -1.23 8.70 -2.67
CA THR A 470 -1.12 9.68 -1.58
C THR A 470 0.33 9.91 -1.15
N ARG A 471 1.16 8.84 -1.13
CA ARG A 471 2.59 8.89 -0.81
C ARG A 471 3.34 9.83 -1.75
N VAL A 472 3.13 9.68 -3.05
CA VAL A 472 3.75 10.56 -4.07
C VAL A 472 3.34 12.00 -3.85
N ARG A 473 2.03 12.27 -3.62
CA ARG A 473 1.54 13.65 -3.40
C ARG A 473 2.20 14.32 -2.20
N PHE A 474 2.34 13.63 -1.07
CA PHE A 474 2.99 14.18 0.12
C PHE A 474 4.50 14.43 -0.11
N ARG A 475 5.21 13.47 -0.71
CA ARG A 475 6.64 13.63 -1.01
C ARG A 475 6.91 14.75 -2.03
N VAL A 476 6.03 14.92 -3.02
CA VAL A 476 6.10 16.04 -3.97
C VAL A 476 5.91 17.38 -3.27
N ARG A 477 4.96 17.49 -2.32
CA ARG A 477 4.78 18.72 -1.52
C ARG A 477 6.01 19.04 -0.68
N ALA A 478 6.62 18.02 -0.06
CA ALA A 478 7.88 18.17 0.65
C ALA A 478 8.97 18.72 -0.29
N ILE A 479 9.19 18.08 -1.45
CA ILE A 479 10.18 18.53 -2.44
C ILE A 479 9.89 19.95 -2.97
N HIS A 480 8.63 20.33 -3.14
CA HIS A 480 8.28 21.68 -3.56
C HIS A 480 8.65 22.72 -2.51
N ALA A 481 8.35 22.48 -1.23
CA ALA A 481 8.78 23.34 -0.15
C ALA A 481 10.31 23.50 -0.12
N TRP A 482 11.06 22.45 -0.46
CA TRP A 482 12.53 22.49 -0.54
C TRP A 482 13.03 23.33 -1.71
N LEU A 483 12.41 23.20 -2.89
CA LEU A 483 12.78 23.96 -4.09
C LEU A 483 12.41 25.44 -3.96
N GLU A 484 11.36 25.77 -3.21
CA GLU A 484 10.93 27.15 -2.92
C GLU A 484 11.84 27.80 -1.87
N ALA A 485 12.14 27.11 -0.76
CA ALA A 485 13.08 27.60 0.26
C ALA A 485 14.50 27.82 -0.29
N GLY A 486 14.95 26.97 -1.22
CA GLY A 486 16.24 27.13 -1.89
C GLY A 486 16.28 28.24 -2.96
N ALA A 487 15.15 28.75 -3.43
CA ALA A 487 15.09 29.84 -4.41
C ALA A 487 15.26 31.22 -3.76
N GLU A 488 14.85 31.39 -2.50
CA GLU A 488 15.02 32.64 -1.73
C GLU A 488 16.44 32.81 -1.16
N GLN A 489 17.24 31.74 -1.10
CA GLN A 489 18.63 31.74 -0.62
C GLN A 489 19.67 31.56 -1.75
N ALA A 490 19.25 31.62 -3.02
CA ALA A 490 20.10 31.30 -4.17
C ALA A 490 21.03 32.46 -4.60
N THR A 491 21.97 32.84 -3.75
CA THR A 491 23.29 33.35 -4.16
C THR A 491 24.37 32.38 -3.71
N GLY A 492 24.35 31.17 -4.28
CA GLY A 492 25.38 30.17 -3.99
C GLY A 492 24.92 28.78 -4.36
N GLY A 493 25.09 28.40 -5.63
CA GLY A 493 24.85 27.03 -6.07
C GLY A 493 25.89 26.08 -5.49
N HIS A 494 25.59 25.49 -4.34
CA HIS A 494 26.32 24.33 -3.83
C HIS A 494 25.30 23.31 -3.33
N THR A 495 25.25 22.16 -4.01
CA THR A 495 24.84 20.89 -3.40
C THR A 495 25.53 20.76 -2.05
N PRO A 496 24.86 20.38 -0.95
CA PRO A 496 25.46 20.42 0.37
C PRO A 496 26.65 19.46 0.40
N ALA A 497 27.86 20.03 0.44
CA ALA A 497 29.10 19.29 0.56
C ALA A 497 29.36 18.84 2.01
N THR A 498 28.50 19.23 2.96
CA THR A 498 28.68 18.96 4.39
C THR A 498 27.37 18.45 5.04
N LEU A 499 27.52 17.56 6.03
CA LEU A 499 26.43 16.94 6.81
C LEU A 499 25.53 18.01 7.47
N THR A 500 26.10 19.15 7.86
CA THR A 500 25.38 20.32 8.38
C THR A 500 24.39 20.91 7.37
N GLY A 501 24.71 20.85 6.07
CA GLY A 501 23.80 21.26 5.00
C GLY A 501 22.63 20.30 4.78
N ALA A 502 22.82 19.01 5.04
CA ALA A 502 21.75 18.02 5.05
C ALA A 502 20.85 18.15 6.29
N LEU A 503 21.43 18.46 7.46
CA LEU A 503 20.72 18.65 8.72
C LEU A 503 19.91 19.96 8.76
N ARG A 504 20.42 21.07 8.19
CA ARG A 504 19.61 22.29 7.96
C ARG A 504 18.40 22.01 7.06
N HIS A 505 18.56 21.11 6.09
CA HIS A 505 17.49 20.69 5.18
C HIS A 505 16.44 19.77 5.84
N LEU A 506 16.85 18.91 6.76
CA LEU A 506 15.98 17.98 7.49
C LEU A 506 15.17 18.69 8.60
N ARG A 507 15.77 19.65 9.32
CA ARG A 507 15.04 20.46 10.33
C ARG A 507 14.05 21.46 9.71
N ALA A 508 14.41 22.11 8.60
CA ALA A 508 13.52 23.04 7.91
C ALA A 508 12.30 22.36 7.25
N SER A 509 12.32 21.04 7.08
CA SER A 509 11.28 20.27 6.38
C SER A 509 10.22 19.63 7.29
N GLY A 510 10.34 19.73 8.62
CA GLY A 510 9.38 19.12 9.56
C GLY A 510 9.26 17.59 9.42
N ALA A 511 10.22 16.93 8.76
CA ALA A 511 10.11 15.57 8.25
C ALA A 511 10.48 14.46 9.26
N MET A 512 10.53 14.75 10.56
CA MET A 512 10.78 13.76 11.60
C MET A 512 9.91 14.03 12.85
N THR A 513 8.77 13.37 12.95
CA THR A 513 8.25 12.93 14.25
C THR A 513 7.88 11.47 14.07
N LEU A 514 8.72 10.56 14.58
CA LEU A 514 8.39 9.17 14.95
C LEU A 514 9.69 8.51 15.46
N GLY A 515 9.86 8.59 16.79
CA GLY A 515 11.02 8.08 17.54
C GLY A 515 11.73 9.21 18.28
N GLY A 516 11.32 9.48 19.53
CA GLY A 516 12.10 10.33 20.42
C GLY A 516 13.53 9.78 20.53
N GLY A 517 14.51 10.66 20.63
CA GLY A 517 15.91 10.29 20.82
C GLY A 517 16.10 9.20 21.90
N ARG A 518 17.17 8.42 21.78
CA ARG A 518 17.53 7.33 22.70
C ARG A 518 17.95 7.84 24.08
N THR A 519 18.17 9.15 24.22
CA THR A 519 18.56 9.82 25.46
C THR A 519 17.48 10.77 25.96
N TRP A 520 17.69 11.35 27.15
CA TRP A 520 16.83 12.40 27.71
C TRP A 520 16.79 13.69 26.85
N LEU A 521 17.70 13.85 25.89
CA LEU A 521 17.63 14.93 24.90
C LEU A 521 16.35 14.82 24.08
N ARG A 522 15.86 13.60 23.83
CA ARG A 522 14.66 13.26 23.05
C ARG A 522 14.68 13.79 21.62
N ASP A 523 15.85 14.17 21.12
CA ASP A 523 16.09 14.64 19.75
C ASP A 523 17.09 13.70 19.08
N ARG A 524 16.58 12.85 18.20
CA ARG A 524 17.39 11.83 17.50
C ARG A 524 18.41 12.47 16.56
N ASP A 525 18.05 13.56 15.89
CA ASP A 525 18.94 14.23 14.94
C ASP A 525 20.13 14.86 15.66
N LEU A 526 19.87 15.41 16.85
CA LEU A 526 20.90 15.95 17.73
C LEU A 526 21.82 14.85 18.27
N GLU A 527 21.26 13.70 18.67
CA GLU A 527 22.05 12.55 19.11
C GLU A 527 22.92 11.97 17.98
N GLU A 528 22.38 11.83 16.77
CA GLU A 528 23.12 11.38 15.59
C GLU A 528 24.19 12.41 15.18
N LEU A 529 23.94 13.71 15.34
CA LEU A 529 24.92 14.78 15.13
C LEU A 529 26.09 14.66 16.11
N LEU A 530 25.80 14.54 17.41
CA LEU A 530 26.82 14.41 18.45
C LEU A 530 27.67 13.15 18.22
N LEU A 531 27.02 12.01 17.98
CA LEU A 531 27.71 10.76 17.68
C LEU A 531 28.60 10.91 16.44
N GLY A 532 28.04 11.43 15.34
CA GLY A 532 28.77 11.59 14.08
C GLY A 532 29.94 12.56 14.19
N ALA A 533 29.82 13.63 14.97
CA ALA A 533 30.90 14.58 15.20
C ALA A 533 32.04 13.96 16.01
N PHE A 534 31.73 13.31 17.14
CA PHE A 534 32.73 12.66 17.96
C PHE A 534 33.41 11.49 17.24
N SER A 535 32.66 10.72 16.44
CA SER A 535 33.23 9.63 15.64
C SER A 535 34.21 10.13 14.57
N ARG A 536 34.06 11.36 14.04
CA ARG A 536 35.04 11.96 13.12
C ARG A 536 36.34 12.29 13.82
N VAL A 537 36.28 12.97 14.97
CA VAL A 537 37.46 13.27 15.80
C VAL A 537 38.22 12.01 16.12
N GLU A 538 37.50 10.99 16.58
CA GLU A 538 38.04 9.70 16.95
C GLU A 538 38.70 8.99 15.76
N ARG A 539 38.07 8.98 14.59
CA ARG A 539 38.62 8.39 13.37
C ARG A 539 39.87 9.13 12.89
N ASP A 540 39.83 10.46 12.89
CA ASP A 540 40.94 11.31 12.45
C ASP A 540 42.13 11.20 13.40
N PHE A 541 41.87 11.15 14.71
CA PHE A 541 42.88 10.87 15.73
C PHE A 541 43.50 9.48 15.51
N SER A 542 42.69 8.41 15.38
CA SER A 542 43.22 7.07 15.12
C SER A 542 43.99 7.01 13.80
N ALA A 543 43.57 7.70 12.75
CA ALA A 543 44.29 7.75 11.48
C ALA A 543 45.70 8.38 11.61
N ARG A 544 45.83 9.42 12.45
CA ARG A 544 47.10 10.08 12.75
C ARG A 544 47.94 9.36 13.81
N TYR A 545 47.35 8.46 14.60
CA TYR A 545 48.02 7.77 15.70
C TYR A 545 49.36 7.10 15.32
N PRO A 546 49.52 6.41 14.18
CA PRO A 546 50.82 5.83 13.80
C PRO A 546 51.96 6.85 13.62
N GLN A 547 51.65 8.10 13.27
CA GLN A 547 52.64 9.17 13.11
C GLN A 547 53.07 9.77 14.45
N HIS A 548 52.19 9.71 15.45
CA HIS A 548 52.37 10.31 16.77
C HIS A 548 52.57 9.29 17.89
N CYS A 549 52.62 7.98 17.61
CA CYS A 549 52.69 6.94 18.63
C CYS A 549 53.93 7.02 19.55
N ARG A 550 55.00 7.69 19.08
CA ARG A 550 56.21 7.97 19.85
C ARG A 550 56.06 9.11 20.85
N GLU A 551 55.05 9.95 20.70
CA GLU A 551 54.75 11.03 21.65
C GLU A 551 54.30 10.46 23.00
N GLU A 552 54.45 11.26 24.06
CA GLU A 552 53.96 10.88 25.39
C GLU A 552 52.44 10.80 25.43
N GLU A 553 51.91 9.95 26.31
CA GLU A 553 50.46 9.75 26.47
C GLU A 553 49.74 11.08 26.75
N ALA A 554 50.36 12.00 27.50
CA ALA A 554 49.80 13.32 27.82
C ALA A 554 49.66 14.23 26.58
N ALA A 555 50.63 14.17 25.66
CA ALA A 555 50.57 14.92 24.41
C ALA A 555 49.47 14.38 23.49
N LEU A 556 49.34 13.05 23.38
CA LEU A 556 48.27 12.41 22.60
C LEU A 556 46.87 12.73 23.16
N VAL A 557 46.71 12.69 24.49
CA VAL A 557 45.47 13.08 25.16
C VAL A 557 45.16 14.56 24.93
N THR A 558 46.16 15.44 25.01
CA THR A 558 45.97 16.88 24.75
C THR A 558 45.41 17.11 23.34
N ARG A 559 46.00 16.50 22.30
CA ARG A 559 45.52 16.60 20.91
C ARG A 559 44.07 16.10 20.77
N LEU A 560 43.74 14.96 21.37
CA LEU A 560 42.39 14.41 21.33
C LEU A 560 41.37 15.35 22.00
N LEU A 561 41.71 15.93 23.15
CA LEU A 561 40.85 16.88 23.86
C LEU A 561 40.72 18.21 23.11
N GLU A 562 41.79 18.68 22.44
CA GLU A 562 41.73 19.84 21.57
C GLU A 562 40.82 19.59 20.37
N ASP A 563 40.96 18.46 19.67
CA ASP A 563 40.10 18.10 18.55
C ASP A 563 38.62 17.99 18.98
N LEU A 564 38.36 17.39 20.15
CA LEU A 564 37.02 17.36 20.75
C LEU A 564 36.50 18.78 21.06
N ARG A 565 37.32 19.64 21.68
CA ARG A 565 36.94 21.03 21.97
C ARG A 565 36.55 21.78 20.69
N HIS A 566 37.34 21.68 19.63
CA HIS A 566 37.04 22.34 18.35
C HIS A 566 35.73 21.83 17.73
N GLU A 567 35.44 20.52 17.77
CA GLU A 567 34.15 20.03 17.29
C GLU A 567 32.98 20.48 18.19
N PHE A 568 33.15 20.55 19.52
CA PHE A 568 32.13 21.12 20.40
C PHE A 568 31.85 22.60 20.08
N GLU A 569 32.90 23.39 19.78
CA GLU A 569 32.76 24.78 19.34
C GLU A 569 32.07 24.90 17.98
N SER A 570 32.38 23.99 17.05
CA SER A 570 31.73 23.88 15.75
C SER A 570 30.24 23.58 15.89
N ILE A 571 29.88 22.56 16.69
CA ILE A 571 28.49 22.21 17.01
C ILE A 571 27.77 23.39 17.65
N ARG A 572 28.40 24.07 18.61
CA ARG A 572 27.83 25.26 19.28
C ARG A 572 27.58 26.40 18.29
N SER A 573 28.52 26.67 17.39
CA SER A 573 28.38 27.67 16.32
C SER A 573 27.24 27.31 15.37
N ASP A 574 27.15 26.05 14.97
CA ASP A 574 26.09 25.54 14.10
C ASP A 574 24.70 25.62 14.77
N LEU A 575 24.60 25.30 16.06
CA LEU A 575 23.38 25.51 16.85
C LEU A 575 23.07 27.01 17.01
N GLY A 576 24.08 27.86 17.14
CA GLY A 576 23.94 29.32 17.19
C GLY A 576 23.38 29.93 15.90
N LEU A 577 23.81 29.43 14.74
CA LEU A 577 23.29 29.85 13.43
C LEU A 577 21.83 29.43 13.19
N LEU A 578 21.36 28.38 13.86
CA LEU A 578 19.94 27.99 13.84
C LEU A 578 19.08 28.94 14.68
N LEU A 579 19.62 29.54 15.74
CA LEU A 579 18.93 30.50 16.60
C LEU A 579 18.65 31.86 15.92
N THR A 580 19.56 32.33 15.06
CA THR A 580 19.39 33.59 14.31
C THR A 580 18.30 33.52 13.24
N GLN A 581 17.79 32.33 12.92
CA GLN A 581 16.69 32.10 11.97
C GLN A 581 15.31 31.95 12.65
N GLY A 582 15.19 32.31 13.93
CA GLY A 582 13.90 32.44 14.62
C GLY A 582 13.35 31.14 15.22
N GLN A 583 14.14 30.07 15.32
CA GLN A 583 13.74 28.85 16.02
C GLN A 583 14.49 28.68 17.36
N PRO A 584 13.79 28.34 18.47
CA PRO A 584 14.45 28.08 19.74
C PRO A 584 15.22 26.75 19.66
N VAL A 585 16.55 26.81 19.71
CA VAL A 585 17.37 25.62 19.98
C VAL A 585 17.36 25.40 21.48
N PRO A 586 16.76 24.32 21.99
CA PRO A 586 16.58 24.13 23.42
C PRO A 586 17.84 23.61 24.11
N LEU A 587 19.03 23.63 23.49
CA LEU A 587 20.25 23.01 24.02
C LEU A 587 21.49 23.90 23.84
N ALA A 588 22.19 24.19 24.94
CA ALA A 588 23.54 24.75 24.95
C ALA A 588 24.54 23.70 25.44
N LEU A 589 25.63 23.55 24.69
CA LEU A 589 26.71 22.61 24.95
C LEU A 589 28.04 23.38 25.02
N ASP A 590 28.84 23.08 26.04
CA ASP A 590 30.20 23.61 26.16
C ASP A 590 31.14 22.52 26.67
N LEU A 591 32.35 22.47 26.14
CA LEU A 591 33.44 21.61 26.61
C LEU A 591 34.65 22.48 26.90
N ARG A 592 35.17 22.34 28.11
CA ARG A 592 36.44 22.94 28.54
C ARG A 592 37.30 21.86 29.13
N PHE A 593 38.62 22.02 29.03
CA PHE A 593 39.51 21.17 29.78
C PHE A 593 40.66 22.00 30.34
N ARG A 594 41.18 21.58 31.48
CA ARG A 594 42.37 22.15 32.11
C ARG A 594 43.34 21.03 32.46
N ARG A 595 44.63 21.31 32.32
CA ARG A 595 45.71 20.42 32.74
C ARG A 595 46.00 20.66 34.22
N GLY A 596 46.18 19.59 34.98
CA GLY A 596 46.68 19.66 36.36
C GLY A 596 48.11 20.19 36.43
N PRO A 597 48.58 20.63 37.62
CA PRO A 597 49.97 21.04 37.78
C PRO A 597 50.91 19.88 37.44
N GLU A 598 51.98 20.16 36.70
CA GLU A 598 53.00 19.14 36.44
C GLU A 598 53.63 18.70 37.78
N PRO A 599 53.81 17.38 37.99
CA PRO A 599 54.41 16.89 39.21
C PRO A 599 55.84 17.42 39.32
N VAL A 600 56.19 17.99 40.48
CA VAL A 600 57.54 18.48 40.77
C VAL A 600 58.54 17.34 40.60
N GLU A 601 59.61 17.57 39.84
CA GLU A 601 60.59 16.57 39.35
C GLU A 601 61.22 15.67 40.43
N ASN A 602 61.10 16.02 41.71
CA ASN A 602 61.68 15.27 42.84
C ASN A 602 60.73 14.28 43.54
N ALA A 603 59.49 14.12 43.05
CA ALA A 603 58.52 13.15 43.58
C ALA A 603 58.13 12.08 42.54
N GLN A 604 59.10 11.60 41.74
CA GLN A 604 58.91 10.39 40.94
C GLN A 604 58.84 9.17 41.85
N ALA A 605 57.68 8.96 42.48
CA ALA A 605 57.32 7.66 43.00
C ALA A 605 57.33 6.66 41.81
N PRO A 606 58.07 5.55 41.88
CA PRO A 606 58.08 4.54 40.84
C PRO A 606 56.67 3.92 40.76
N GLY A 607 55.84 4.36 39.81
CA GLY A 607 54.46 3.86 39.70
C GLY A 607 53.45 4.72 38.92
N ARG A 608 53.70 6.03 38.73
CA ARG A 608 52.84 6.92 37.94
C ARG A 608 53.13 6.82 36.43
N SER A 609 52.83 5.66 35.82
CA SER A 609 52.67 5.63 34.36
C SER A 609 51.18 5.74 34.01
N GLY A 610 50.84 6.44 32.93
CA GLY A 610 49.46 6.62 32.47
C GLY A 610 48.91 8.00 32.77
N VAL A 611 48.04 8.48 31.89
CA VAL A 611 47.36 9.78 32.04
C VAL A 611 45.99 9.56 32.66
N GLU A 612 45.68 10.30 33.71
CA GLU A 612 44.39 10.30 34.35
C GLU A 612 43.56 11.51 33.94
N LEU A 613 42.34 11.26 33.49
CA LEU A 613 41.35 12.27 33.15
C LEU A 613 40.16 12.17 34.10
N MET A 614 39.56 13.31 34.39
CA MET A 614 38.29 13.40 35.09
C MET A 614 37.30 14.14 34.21
N PHE A 615 36.29 13.44 33.70
CA PHE A 615 35.18 14.04 32.97
C PHE A 615 34.13 14.49 33.97
N VAL A 616 33.92 15.80 34.09
CA VAL A 616 32.92 16.43 34.94
C VAL A 616 31.76 16.87 34.07
N LEU A 617 30.65 16.13 34.15
CA LEU A 617 29.42 16.44 33.45
C LEU A 617 28.51 17.28 34.35
N SER A 618 28.19 18.50 33.91
CA SER A 618 27.20 19.37 34.52
C SER A 618 25.97 19.45 33.62
N VAL A 619 24.83 18.94 34.07
CA VAL A 619 23.55 18.97 33.34
C VAL A 619 22.56 19.85 34.09
N GLU A 620 22.00 20.81 33.37
CA GLU A 620 20.95 21.71 33.83
C GLU A 620 19.77 21.62 32.85
N VAL A 621 18.63 21.17 33.32
CA VAL A 621 17.38 21.09 32.57
C VAL A 621 16.39 22.02 33.27
N ASP A 622 16.00 23.10 32.59
CA ASP A 622 15.13 24.13 33.17
C ASP A 622 13.86 23.53 33.77
N GLY A 623 13.59 23.86 35.04
CA GLY A 623 12.41 23.40 35.76
C GLY A 623 12.39 21.90 36.10
N PHE A 624 13.44 21.14 35.79
CA PHE A 624 13.48 19.69 35.99
C PHE A 624 14.63 19.23 36.89
N LEU A 625 15.89 19.47 36.51
CA LEU A 625 17.03 18.88 37.23
C LEU A 625 18.32 19.69 37.02
N ARG A 626 19.09 19.83 38.09
CA ARG A 626 20.50 20.25 38.04
C ARG A 626 21.36 19.18 38.70
N THR A 627 22.27 18.56 37.95
CA THR A 627 23.16 17.51 38.46
C THR A 627 24.59 17.72 37.97
N LYS A 628 25.57 17.38 38.81
CA LYS A 628 27.01 17.37 38.49
C LYS A 628 27.55 15.98 38.80
N ARG A 629 28.22 15.34 37.84
CA ARG A 629 28.73 13.96 37.96
C ARG A 629 30.15 13.87 37.41
N ALA A 630 30.98 13.05 38.02
CA ALA A 630 32.36 12.84 37.59
C ALA A 630 32.63 11.39 37.16
N VAL A 631 33.39 11.23 36.09
CA VAL A 631 33.89 9.93 35.62
C VAL A 631 35.41 9.98 35.60
N LEU A 632 36.06 9.04 36.26
CA LEU A 632 37.51 8.88 36.22
C LEU A 632 37.90 8.00 35.04
N VAL A 633 38.84 8.45 34.24
CA VAL A 633 39.31 7.74 33.04
C VAL A 633 40.83 7.66 33.10
N ARG A 634 41.40 6.46 32.97
CA ARG A 634 42.85 6.31 32.77
C ARG A 634 43.14 6.02 31.30
N ALA A 635 43.81 6.95 30.63
CA ALA A 635 44.24 6.80 29.26
C ALA A 635 45.55 6.04 29.16
N ARG A 636 45.63 5.14 28.18
CA ARG A 636 46.79 4.31 27.89
C ARG A 636 47.01 4.13 26.41
N LYS A 637 48.26 4.28 25.97
CA LYS A 637 48.61 4.10 24.57
C LYS A 637 49.06 2.67 24.27
N LEU A 638 48.75 2.18 23.06
CA LEU A 638 49.30 0.94 22.55
C LEU A 638 50.68 1.19 21.95
N GLU A 639 51.70 0.54 22.52
CA GLU A 639 53.08 0.70 22.07
C GLU A 639 53.35 -0.06 20.75
N PRO A 640 54.19 0.49 19.85
CA PRO A 640 54.68 -0.23 18.70
C PRO A 640 55.62 -1.38 19.12
N TRP A 641 55.55 -2.49 18.38
CA TRP A 641 56.38 -3.69 18.58
C TRP A 641 57.15 -3.93 17.27
N GLY A 642 58.31 -3.30 17.08
CA GLY A 642 59.06 -3.40 15.82
C GLY A 642 58.44 -2.63 14.64
N GLU A 643 58.97 -2.82 13.42
CA GLU A 643 58.48 -2.11 12.23
C GLU A 643 57.07 -2.58 11.83
N GLY A 644 56.09 -1.68 11.93
CA GLY A 644 54.72 -1.91 11.45
C GLY A 644 53.84 -2.83 12.29
N GLN A 645 54.35 -3.39 13.38
CA GLN A 645 53.60 -4.25 14.31
C GLN A 645 53.30 -3.52 15.63
N TRP A 646 52.25 -3.95 16.32
CA TRP A 646 51.76 -3.34 17.56
C TRP A 646 51.78 -4.37 18.69
N ALA A 647 52.08 -3.92 19.90
CA ALA A 647 52.18 -4.81 21.06
C ALA A 647 50.90 -5.67 21.22
N PRO A 648 51.02 -6.95 21.60
CA PRO A 648 49.86 -7.81 21.83
C PRO A 648 49.12 -7.47 23.14
N ASN A 649 49.78 -6.75 24.05
CA ASN A 649 49.25 -6.37 25.35
C ASN A 649 49.44 -4.87 25.61
N LEU A 650 48.46 -4.24 26.25
CA LEU A 650 48.51 -2.87 26.77
C LEU A 650 49.19 -2.89 28.13
N ARG A 651 50.22 -2.07 28.34
CA ARG A 651 50.93 -1.97 29.63
C ARG A 651 50.09 -1.16 30.61
N MET A 652 49.50 -1.84 31.59
CA MET A 652 48.65 -1.23 32.61
C MET A 652 48.73 -2.06 33.89
N GLY A 653 49.21 -1.46 34.97
CA GLY A 653 49.37 -2.14 36.26
C GLY A 653 48.02 -2.40 36.92
N ARG A 654 47.85 -3.57 37.54
CA ARG A 654 46.63 -3.93 38.25
C ARG A 654 46.35 -2.95 39.38
N GLU A 655 47.38 -2.58 40.13
CA GLU A 655 47.31 -1.57 41.19
C GLU A 655 46.77 -0.23 40.69
N GLN A 656 47.06 0.15 39.44
CA GLN A 656 46.56 1.38 38.84
C GLN A 656 45.06 1.30 38.53
N VAL A 657 44.56 0.11 38.18
CA VAL A 657 43.13 -0.15 37.95
C VAL A 657 42.39 -0.23 39.29
N ASP A 658 42.95 -0.97 40.26
CA ASP A 658 42.40 -1.13 41.60
C ASP A 658 42.35 0.24 42.33
N GLY A 659 43.39 1.07 42.18
CA GLY A 659 43.41 2.44 42.69
C GLY A 659 42.42 3.37 41.99
N LEU A 660 42.09 3.15 40.70
CA LEU A 660 41.02 3.89 40.02
C LEU A 660 39.64 3.48 40.56
N LEU A 661 39.42 2.18 40.76
CA LEU A 661 38.17 1.61 41.29
C LEU A 661 37.92 1.93 42.76
N ALA A 662 38.97 2.04 43.57
CA ALA A 662 38.87 2.48 44.96
C ALA A 662 38.39 3.94 45.07
N ARG A 663 38.70 4.76 44.06
CA ARG A 663 38.33 6.18 44.03
C ARG A 663 36.94 6.42 43.46
N SER A 664 36.54 5.69 42.42
CA SER A 664 35.18 5.75 41.90
C SER A 664 34.76 4.45 41.24
N GLU A 665 33.49 4.07 41.44
CA GLU A 665 32.88 2.97 40.71
C GLU A 665 32.63 3.33 39.23
N ALA A 666 32.48 4.62 38.92
CA ALA A 666 32.36 5.17 37.57
C ALA A 666 33.75 5.42 36.96
N ALA A 667 34.55 4.36 36.90
CA ALA A 667 35.92 4.37 36.41
C ALA A 667 36.04 3.64 35.07
N TYR A 668 36.81 4.21 34.13
CA TYR A 668 37.03 3.68 32.79
C TYR A 668 38.51 3.73 32.39
N CYS A 669 38.86 2.94 31.38
CA CYS A 669 40.16 2.98 30.72
C CYS A 669 39.93 3.38 29.25
N LEU A 670 40.70 4.38 28.79
CA LEU A 670 40.72 4.84 27.41
C LEU A 670 41.98 4.30 26.74
N PHE A 671 41.86 3.36 25.80
CA PHE A 671 43.00 2.86 25.04
C PHE A 671 43.13 3.59 23.70
N LEU A 672 44.29 4.21 23.49
CA LEU A 672 44.67 4.90 22.26
C LEU A 672 45.33 3.87 21.33
N VAL A 673 44.73 3.63 20.17
CA VAL A 673 45.09 2.53 19.28
C VAL A 673 45.19 2.95 17.82
N PRO A 674 46.00 2.23 17.01
CA PRO A 674 46.09 2.46 15.57
C PRO A 674 44.82 2.05 14.82
N PRO A 675 44.60 2.61 13.61
CA PRO A 675 43.38 2.41 12.85
C PRO A 675 43.28 0.99 12.26
N ALA A 676 44.42 0.30 12.11
CA ALA A 676 44.50 -1.07 11.57
C ALA A 676 43.80 -2.12 12.45
N LEU A 677 43.55 -1.82 13.73
CA LEU A 677 42.82 -2.70 14.65
C LEU A 677 41.33 -2.37 14.64
N ARG A 678 41.01 -1.10 14.90
CA ARG A 678 39.68 -0.48 14.81
C ARG A 678 39.93 1.02 14.69
N ALA A 679 39.30 1.70 13.74
CA ALA A 679 39.52 3.13 13.49
C ALA A 679 38.83 4.03 14.53
N GLU A 680 39.04 3.73 15.81
CA GLU A 680 38.44 4.39 16.95
C GLU A 680 39.23 4.13 18.24
N CYS A 681 39.05 5.01 19.23
CA CYS A 681 39.58 4.85 20.58
C CYS A 681 38.70 3.90 21.39
N TRP A 682 39.31 3.15 22.31
CA TRP A 682 38.61 2.08 23.01
C TRP A 682 38.31 2.50 24.45
N MET A 683 37.02 2.68 24.75
CA MET A 683 36.53 2.90 26.11
C MET A 683 36.09 1.58 26.74
N VAL A 684 36.67 1.23 27.88
CA VAL A 684 36.35 0.01 28.63
C VAL A 684 36.14 0.34 30.12
N PRO A 685 35.08 -0.14 30.80
CA PRO A 685 34.95 0.02 32.25
C PRO A 685 36.14 -0.58 33.00
N ALA A 686 36.68 0.14 33.99
CA ALA A 686 37.85 -0.29 34.75
C ALA A 686 37.63 -1.63 35.48
N ARG A 687 36.38 -1.90 35.93
CA ARG A 687 35.99 -3.20 36.51
C ARG A 687 36.18 -4.35 35.52
N LEU A 688 35.84 -4.11 34.26
CA LEU A 688 35.98 -5.11 33.19
C LEU A 688 37.45 -5.30 32.83
N VAL A 689 38.25 -4.22 32.81
CA VAL A 689 39.70 -4.31 32.65
C VAL A 689 40.33 -5.14 33.76
N ARG A 690 39.96 -4.90 35.03
CA ARG A 690 40.40 -5.71 36.19
C ARG A 690 40.02 -7.19 36.01
N GLY A 691 38.79 -7.47 35.57
CA GLY A 691 38.36 -8.84 35.27
C GLY A 691 39.16 -9.51 34.14
N LEU A 692 39.50 -8.77 33.07
CA LEU A 692 40.39 -9.25 32.01
C LEU A 692 41.82 -9.51 32.50
N MET A 693 42.33 -8.69 33.43
CA MET A 693 43.63 -8.89 34.10
C MET A 693 43.65 -10.14 34.97
N GLU A 694 42.56 -10.41 35.68
CA GLU A 694 42.42 -11.63 36.48
C GLU A 694 42.28 -12.88 35.61
N ALA A 695 41.45 -12.84 34.56
CA ALA A 695 41.24 -13.97 33.66
C ALA A 695 42.52 -14.39 32.93
N GLN A 696 43.43 -13.46 32.63
CA GLN A 696 44.72 -13.74 32.00
C GLN A 696 45.85 -13.99 33.01
N GLY A 697 45.61 -13.84 34.32
CA GLY A 697 46.63 -13.95 35.36
C GLY A 697 47.74 -12.89 35.30
N SER A 698 47.47 -11.70 34.74
CA SER A 698 48.48 -10.62 34.59
C SER A 698 48.31 -9.52 35.63
N LEU A 699 49.44 -9.08 36.21
CA LEU A 699 49.49 -7.94 37.14
C LEU A 699 49.91 -6.63 36.46
N SER A 700 50.38 -6.69 35.22
CA SER A 700 51.05 -5.55 34.56
C SER A 700 50.53 -5.23 33.16
N SER A 701 49.58 -6.03 32.65
CA SER A 701 49.09 -5.83 31.29
C SER A 701 47.66 -6.30 31.05
N VAL A 702 47.05 -5.76 29.99
CA VAL A 702 45.73 -6.14 29.46
C VAL A 702 45.89 -6.67 28.05
N SER A 703 45.33 -7.84 27.74
CA SER A 703 45.31 -8.37 26.36
C SER A 703 44.64 -7.38 25.42
N ARG A 704 45.32 -7.03 24.31
CA ARG A 704 44.79 -6.13 23.26
C ARG A 704 43.50 -6.69 22.66
N GLU A 705 43.50 -7.99 22.34
CA GLU A 705 42.34 -8.65 21.74
C GLU A 705 41.17 -8.71 22.72
N GLY A 706 41.46 -9.00 24.00
CA GLY A 706 40.46 -8.97 25.07
C GLY A 706 39.82 -7.58 25.22
N ALA A 707 40.64 -6.52 25.28
CA ALA A 707 40.16 -5.15 25.35
C ALA A 707 39.36 -4.74 24.11
N GLN A 708 39.82 -5.09 22.91
CA GLN A 708 39.15 -4.75 21.64
C GLN A 708 37.73 -5.32 21.56
N ARG A 709 37.52 -6.56 22.01
CA ARG A 709 36.21 -7.24 21.94
C ARG A 709 35.15 -6.60 22.84
N VAL A 710 35.57 -6.02 23.97
CA VAL A 710 34.65 -5.45 24.96
C VAL A 710 34.58 -3.92 24.94
N ALA A 711 35.46 -3.27 24.17
CA ALA A 711 35.54 -1.83 24.08
C ALA A 711 34.39 -1.23 23.28
N ARG A 712 33.83 -0.14 23.81
CA ARG A 712 32.99 0.81 23.05
C ARG A 712 33.86 1.90 22.44
N SER A 713 33.36 2.55 21.39
CA SER A 713 34.04 3.74 20.87
C SER A 713 33.93 4.90 21.88
N LEU A 714 34.91 5.80 21.89
CA LEU A 714 34.85 7.02 22.69
C LEU A 714 33.62 7.86 22.30
N SER A 715 33.29 7.92 21.01
CA SER A 715 32.12 8.63 20.50
C SER A 715 30.79 8.08 21.01
N GLN A 716 30.63 6.76 21.06
CA GLN A 716 29.44 6.11 21.61
C GLN A 716 29.34 6.31 23.12
N TRP A 717 30.46 6.17 23.83
CA TRP A 717 30.50 6.38 25.28
C TRP A 717 30.17 7.84 25.65
N LEU A 718 30.76 8.83 24.97
CA LEU A 718 30.46 10.25 25.21
C LEU A 718 28.98 10.56 24.97
N THR A 719 28.42 10.07 23.86
CA THR A 719 27.06 10.43 23.44
C THR A 719 25.99 9.70 24.24
N TYR A 720 26.09 8.38 24.36
CA TYR A 720 25.02 7.57 24.93
C TYR A 720 25.22 7.29 26.42
N ASP A 721 26.45 7.07 26.87
CA ASP A 721 26.71 6.68 28.25
C ASP A 721 26.91 7.93 29.14
N LEU A 722 27.87 8.79 28.82
CA LEU A 722 28.15 10.00 29.59
C LEU A 722 27.00 11.02 29.47
N LEU A 723 26.75 11.54 28.26
CA LEU A 723 25.69 12.53 28.05
C LEU A 723 24.29 11.91 28.18
N GLY A 724 24.09 10.72 27.60
CA GLY A 724 22.76 10.13 27.44
C GLY A 724 22.16 9.49 28.68
N LEU A 725 22.99 8.88 29.53
CA LEU A 725 22.57 8.24 30.79
C LEU A 725 23.00 9.03 32.03
N TRP A 726 23.68 10.17 31.85
CA TRP A 726 24.33 10.92 32.94
C TRP A 726 25.26 10.01 33.75
N SER A 727 26.03 9.14 33.09
CA SER A 727 26.91 8.20 33.80
C SER A 727 27.99 8.97 34.58
N GLY A 728 28.20 8.60 35.84
CA GLY A 728 29.21 9.22 36.70
C GLY A 728 28.86 9.16 38.19
N ASP A 729 29.87 9.45 38.99
CA ASP A 729 29.81 9.50 40.45
C ASP A 729 29.39 10.90 40.91
N ASP A 730 28.38 10.98 41.77
CA ASP A 730 27.86 12.22 42.34
C ASP A 730 28.34 12.46 43.78
N ARG A 731 29.18 11.57 44.33
CA ARG A 731 29.72 11.74 45.68
C ARG A 731 30.57 13.02 45.78
N PRO A 732 30.32 13.89 46.78
CA PRO A 732 31.04 15.15 46.93
C PRO A 732 32.57 14.99 47.03
N GLU A 733 33.03 13.89 47.61
CA GLU A 733 34.46 13.55 47.71
C GLU A 733 35.14 13.33 46.36
N VAL A 734 34.41 12.77 45.37
CA VAL A 734 34.92 12.59 44.00
C VAL A 734 34.85 13.91 43.25
N LEU A 735 33.76 14.66 43.38
CA LEU A 735 33.61 15.98 42.73
C LEU A 735 34.60 17.02 43.26
N ALA A 736 34.91 17.03 44.56
CA ALA A 736 35.88 17.97 45.15
C ALA A 736 37.29 17.84 44.55
N ARG A 737 37.63 16.68 43.95
CA ARG A 737 38.90 16.51 43.24
C ARG A 737 39.02 17.35 41.97
N SER A 738 37.90 17.77 41.39
CA SER A 738 37.94 18.74 40.29
C SER A 738 38.21 20.17 40.74
N GLU A 739 38.29 20.45 42.05
CA GLU A 739 38.38 21.81 42.62
C GLU A 739 39.60 22.01 43.52
N ARG A 740 40.20 20.95 44.06
CA ARG A 740 41.39 21.02 44.94
C ARG A 740 42.69 21.27 44.16
N SER A 741 43.62 22.01 44.78
CA SER A 741 44.94 22.40 44.23
C SER A 741 46.13 21.62 44.82
N GLU A 742 45.90 20.56 45.59
CA GLU A 742 46.96 19.75 46.23
C GLU A 742 47.04 18.32 45.64
N GLU A 743 48.18 17.66 45.89
CA GLU A 743 48.85 16.49 45.25
C GLU A 743 48.06 15.30 44.63
N GLU A 744 46.72 15.26 44.73
CA GLU A 744 45.84 14.21 44.18
C GLU A 744 44.94 14.69 43.01
N VAL A 745 45.37 15.70 42.23
CA VAL A 745 44.62 16.18 41.06
C VAL A 745 44.84 15.22 39.86
N PRO A 746 43.79 14.86 39.10
CA PRO A 746 43.96 14.17 37.82
C PRO A 746 44.75 15.03 36.82
N ASP A 747 45.49 14.39 35.90
CA ASP A 747 46.33 15.10 34.92
C ASP A 747 45.49 16.03 34.02
N PHE A 748 44.24 15.65 33.71
CA PHE A 748 43.29 16.48 32.97
C PHE A 748 41.92 16.49 33.66
N VAL A 749 41.33 17.68 33.79
CA VAL A 749 39.92 17.84 34.16
C VAL A 749 39.17 18.35 32.93
N VAL A 750 38.22 17.56 32.44
CA VAL A 750 37.38 17.86 31.27
C VAL A 750 35.98 18.21 31.76
N GLU A 751 35.59 19.47 31.66
CA GLU A 751 34.28 19.96 32.06
C GLU A 751 33.36 20.02 30.86
N ILE A 752 32.26 19.27 30.91
CA ILE A 752 31.21 19.28 29.90
C ILE A 752 29.96 19.87 30.55
N SER A 753 29.47 20.97 30.00
CA SER A 753 28.22 21.59 30.46
C SER A 753 27.13 21.45 29.40
N VAL A 754 25.96 21.02 29.86
CA VAL A 754 24.77 20.82 29.03
C VAL A 754 23.63 21.57 29.68
N ARG A 755 23.11 22.60 29.02
CA ARG A 755 21.90 23.30 29.45
C ARG A 755 20.78 23.05 28.47
N LYS A 756 19.64 22.55 28.95
CA LYS A 756 18.44 22.38 28.14
C LYS A 756 17.36 23.35 28.60
N SER A 757 16.97 24.29 27.73
CA SER A 757 15.90 25.24 28.03
C SER A 757 14.53 24.59 27.89
N GLY A 758 13.63 24.91 28.82
CA GLY A 758 12.35 24.23 28.96
C GLY A 758 11.33 24.70 27.93
N LYS A 759 10.82 23.76 27.13
CA LYS A 759 9.46 23.76 26.58
C LYS A 759 8.90 22.35 26.58
#